data_AF-A0A7S2S425-F1
#
_entry.id   AF-A0A7S2S425-F1
#
_cell.length_a   1.000
_cell.length_b   1.000
_cell.length_c   1.000
_cell.angle_alpha   90.00
_cell.angle_beta   90.00
_cell.angle_gamma   90.00
#
_symmetry.space_group_name_H-M   'P 1'
#
loop_
_entity.id
_entity.type
_entity.pdbx_description
1 polymer ?
#
loop_
_entity_poly.entity_id
_entity_poly.type
_entity_poly.pdbx_seq_one_letter_code
_entity_poly.pdbx_strand_id
1 'polypeptide(L)'
;MRCCRIYVLLSTLALSLSLGRPKTSKRPNVVVYMADDLGVGEVNQQSPEWAPYDHDLYSSIKSQLIIHTPGLERLARGGVRMTRSYTSSPVCGPARYALMSGIPTGKSPMRANRIFDDARDFPLNESQPNMARLLKSHGYNTYHVGKWGLGHAKSTGAPWKQGFDHYFGFLTHSEAHRIFPAYLWKYPADTRLGYEKVAYPQNYKASEEKCVCVMNRTCDLDPTTGLYQKSKNCANSSQKFRLKALEYIEDGHAKNRKNNGATPFFLYWATTTPHNGFYNPLTRPKMRLLTSPVSTFGRYASLMNSYRKERIGHMAAITHDLDQDIVALLDKLQALNILDDTIIVFMSDNGPHKQLGKDRRYNPHFFHATMGLRGLKRDVYEGGIRSPTMIHWPAKIAAGTVSSAPHVQYDMLLTIAGLIGINPNDPSLRPFQSIGGVSFHNAIVASSRRSFSREWMHIEICEAMVINPYHGCDYAFFDLRDPRKFFKLVRKSYRTMLFELNSDPKERNDLFYSDSATFYRTWNYFVRGKFRSDYCPLSTIECRLRGRTHTKFPTHKPTQSPTTGRPTQSPVPTTRGPTTSPTLRPTGAPTKFPTRRPTNEPTKRPTRPTKRPTERPTTRPSQAPSRRPSAEPTTRPTNGPSAVPSKQPSAKPTRIPTLAPSQVPTTPFPSVSPTTGIPSTSPSAAPSFAPTFPTPIPTKQPTDGPTAQPSWTPTESPSAYPSSTPTEGPTARPSESPTSPTKRPSESPTGRPTGRPTWRPTRRPTRRRKK
;
A
#
# COMPACT_ATOMS: atom_id res chain seq x y z
N MET A 1 -77.92 47.10 6.85
CA MET A 1 -76.78 47.00 7.80
C MET A 1 -76.07 45.66 7.61
N ARG A 2 -74.80 45.53 8.01
CA ARG A 2 -73.99 44.30 7.79
C ARG A 2 -74.07 43.36 9.00
N CYS A 3 -74.22 42.05 8.77
CA CYS A 3 -73.86 40.99 9.72
C CYS A 3 -73.36 39.76 8.97
N CYS A 4 -72.04 39.53 8.96
CA CYS A 4 -71.46 38.29 8.42
C CYS A 4 -71.62 37.16 9.46
N ARG A 5 -72.11 35.99 9.02
CA ARG A 5 -71.92 34.72 9.76
C ARG A 5 -70.77 33.96 9.12
N ILE A 6 -69.68 33.79 9.86
CA ILE A 6 -68.53 32.97 9.42
C ILE A 6 -68.81 31.52 9.84
N TYR A 7 -68.85 30.61 8.86
CA TYR A 7 -68.80 29.18 9.12
C TYR A 7 -67.34 28.72 9.10
N VAL A 8 -66.86 28.16 10.22
CA VAL A 8 -65.51 27.56 10.31
C VAL A 8 -65.61 26.06 9.97
N LEU A 9 -65.12 25.68 8.80
CA LEU A 9 -64.99 24.29 8.40
C LEU A 9 -63.76 23.65 9.07
N LEU A 10 -64.00 22.80 10.07
CA LEU A 10 -62.96 21.99 10.72
C LEU A 10 -62.58 20.77 9.84
N SER A 11 -61.59 20.94 8.98
CA SER A 11 -61.00 19.85 8.20
C SER A 11 -60.01 19.03 9.05
N THR A 12 -60.46 17.90 9.58
CA THR A 12 -59.62 16.97 10.36
C THR A 12 -58.60 16.27 9.45
N LEU A 13 -57.39 16.83 9.34
CA LEU A 13 -56.29 16.24 8.59
C LEU A 13 -55.74 15.00 9.33
N ALA A 14 -56.21 13.81 8.93
CA ALA A 14 -55.75 12.54 9.47
C ALA A 14 -54.29 12.26 9.06
N LEU A 15 -53.34 12.74 9.87
CA LEU A 15 -51.91 12.59 9.62
C LEU A 15 -51.47 11.13 9.84
N SER A 16 -51.47 10.35 8.76
CA SER A 16 -51.02 8.96 8.75
C SER A 16 -49.51 8.88 8.98
N LEU A 17 -49.10 8.78 10.25
CA LEU A 17 -47.71 8.46 10.60
C LEU A 17 -47.34 7.08 10.04
N SER A 18 -46.75 7.08 8.85
CA SER A 18 -45.97 5.94 8.39
C SER A 18 -44.79 5.77 9.35
N LEU A 19 -44.92 4.81 10.27
CA LEU A 19 -43.83 4.31 11.11
C LEU A 19 -42.80 3.66 10.18
N GLY A 20 -41.93 4.50 9.63
CA GLY A 20 -40.90 4.08 8.69
C GLY A 20 -40.06 2.98 9.31
N ARG A 21 -40.04 1.80 8.67
CA ARG A 21 -39.21 0.67 9.11
C ARG A 21 -37.81 1.20 9.44
N PRO A 22 -37.26 0.91 10.63
CA PRO A 22 -35.96 1.45 11.02
C PRO A 22 -34.94 1.12 9.92
N LYS A 23 -34.29 2.15 9.38
CA LYS A 23 -33.22 1.97 8.38
C LYS A 23 -32.18 1.04 9.00
N THR A 24 -32.13 -0.20 8.55
CA THR A 24 -31.05 -1.12 8.89
C THR A 24 -29.75 -0.44 8.49
N SER A 25 -28.87 -0.22 9.47
CA SER A 25 -27.64 0.55 9.25
C SER A 25 -26.82 -0.16 8.17
N LYS A 26 -26.79 0.44 6.96
CA LYS A 26 -26.14 -0.19 5.82
C LYS A 26 -24.65 -0.29 6.11
N ARG A 27 -24.14 -1.51 6.13
CA ARG A 27 -22.71 -1.77 6.27
C ARG A 27 -22.00 -1.28 5.00
N PRO A 28 -20.89 -0.54 5.10
CA PRO A 28 -20.19 -0.02 3.94
C PRO A 28 -19.50 -1.17 3.18
N ASN A 29 -19.26 -0.96 1.89
CA ASN A 29 -18.36 -1.80 1.12
C ASN A 29 -16.92 -1.61 1.60
N VAL A 30 -16.04 -2.59 1.35
CA VAL A 30 -14.63 -2.54 1.78
C VAL A 30 -13.74 -2.84 0.58
N VAL A 31 -12.80 -1.94 0.29
CA VAL A 31 -11.75 -2.14 -0.71
C VAL A 31 -10.39 -2.06 -0.02
N VAL A 32 -9.61 -3.14 -0.08
CA VAL A 32 -8.21 -3.16 0.36
C VAL A 32 -7.33 -3.20 -0.87
N TYR A 33 -6.71 -2.07 -1.23
CA TYR A 33 -5.71 -1.99 -2.27
C TYR A 33 -4.31 -2.23 -1.69
N MET A 34 -3.59 -3.19 -2.26
CA MET A 34 -2.29 -3.65 -1.79
C MET A 34 -1.26 -3.57 -2.91
N ALA A 35 -0.29 -2.67 -2.75
CA ALA A 35 0.91 -2.56 -3.59
C ALA A 35 1.90 -3.71 -3.31
N ASP A 36 2.93 -3.81 -4.16
CA ASP A 36 3.92 -4.88 -4.12
C ASP A 36 5.32 -4.31 -4.33
N ASP A 37 6.12 -4.22 -3.26
CA ASP A 37 7.44 -3.55 -3.22
C ASP A 37 7.42 -2.03 -3.43
N LEU A 38 6.33 -1.35 -3.07
CA LEU A 38 6.25 0.11 -3.09
C LEU A 38 6.84 0.71 -1.81
N GLY A 39 7.79 1.63 -1.96
CA GLY A 39 8.40 2.37 -0.87
C GLY A 39 7.56 3.54 -0.36
N VAL A 40 7.69 3.86 0.94
CA VAL A 40 6.99 4.98 1.58
C VAL A 40 7.28 6.35 0.95
N GLY A 41 8.44 6.50 0.29
CA GLY A 41 8.84 7.71 -0.43
C GLY A 41 8.43 7.77 -1.90
N GLU A 42 7.77 6.75 -2.44
CA GLU A 42 7.45 6.66 -3.86
C GLU A 42 6.03 7.14 -4.18
N VAL A 43 5.39 7.84 -3.23
CA VAL A 43 3.99 8.30 -3.30
C VAL A 43 3.88 9.78 -2.95
N ASN A 44 2.94 10.47 -3.60
CA ASN A 44 2.63 11.89 -3.49
C ASN A 44 3.85 12.83 -3.66
N GLN A 45 4.85 12.43 -4.45
CA GLN A 45 6.06 13.24 -4.70
C GLN A 45 5.73 14.58 -5.37
N GLN A 46 4.63 14.65 -6.12
CA GLN A 46 4.13 15.87 -6.77
C GLN A 46 3.44 16.86 -5.81
N SER A 47 3.11 16.43 -4.60
CA SER A 47 2.48 17.26 -3.55
C SER A 47 2.98 16.79 -2.18
N PRO A 48 4.24 17.17 -1.82
CA PRO A 48 4.93 16.72 -0.63
C PRO A 48 4.10 16.79 0.66
N GLU A 49 3.26 17.81 0.79
CA GLU A 49 2.39 18.04 1.95
C GLU A 49 1.34 16.95 2.16
N TRP A 50 1.08 16.11 1.15
CA TRP A 50 0.22 14.91 1.21
C TRP A 50 1.01 13.59 1.23
N ALA A 51 2.34 13.62 1.27
CA ALA A 51 3.14 12.42 1.45
C ALA A 51 2.96 11.79 2.85
N PRO A 52 3.24 10.49 3.03
CA PRO A 52 3.14 9.82 4.33
C PRO A 52 4.31 10.12 5.29
N TYR A 53 5.38 10.77 4.83
CA TYR A 53 6.61 10.99 5.60
C TYR A 53 7.44 12.21 5.13
N ASP A 54 8.40 12.63 5.98
CA ASP A 54 9.51 13.58 5.77
C ASP A 54 9.49 14.36 4.45
N HIS A 55 8.84 15.51 4.43
CA HIS A 55 8.52 16.24 3.21
C HIS A 55 9.72 16.93 2.56
N ASP A 56 10.73 17.31 3.35
CA ASP A 56 11.87 18.13 2.91
C ASP A 56 12.69 17.45 1.82
N LEU A 57 12.80 16.11 1.87
CA LEU A 57 13.58 15.33 0.91
C LEU A 57 13.02 15.43 -0.53
N TYR A 58 11.73 15.70 -0.72
CA TYR A 58 11.15 15.86 -2.06
C TYR A 58 11.65 17.12 -2.78
N SER A 59 12.06 18.16 -2.05
CA SER A 59 12.63 19.39 -2.63
C SER A 59 13.90 19.14 -3.47
N SER A 60 14.59 18.03 -3.21
CA SER A 60 15.81 17.63 -3.92
C SER A 60 15.55 16.80 -5.19
N ILE A 61 14.31 16.38 -5.44
CA ILE A 61 13.94 15.64 -6.65
C ILE A 61 13.72 16.63 -7.80
N LYS A 62 14.45 16.46 -8.90
CA LYS A 62 14.27 17.28 -10.10
C LYS A 62 12.85 17.09 -10.64
N SER A 63 12.17 18.15 -11.05
CA SER A 63 10.72 18.13 -11.39
C SER A 63 10.34 17.10 -12.46
N GLN A 64 11.20 16.81 -13.43
CA GLN A 64 10.95 15.79 -14.45
C GLN A 64 11.15 14.33 -13.96
N LEU A 65 11.70 14.12 -12.76
CA LEU A 65 11.91 12.81 -12.12
C LEU A 65 10.88 12.51 -11.03
N ILE A 66 9.91 13.39 -10.79
CA ILE A 66 8.82 13.20 -9.84
C ILE A 66 7.95 12.00 -10.28
N ILE A 67 7.74 11.05 -9.36
CA ILE A 67 6.74 9.98 -9.51
C ILE A 67 5.37 10.59 -9.24
N HIS A 68 4.53 10.71 -10.28
CA HIS A 68 3.23 11.37 -10.17
C HIS A 68 2.16 10.38 -9.73
N THR A 69 1.45 10.71 -8.65
CA THR A 69 0.44 9.85 -8.04
C THR A 69 -0.83 10.62 -7.61
N PRO A 70 -1.55 11.27 -8.56
CA PRO A 70 -2.75 12.05 -8.26
C PRO A 70 -3.92 11.23 -7.67
N GLY A 71 -4.01 9.93 -7.92
CA GLY A 71 -4.96 9.03 -7.26
C GLY A 71 -4.66 8.86 -5.77
N LEU A 72 -3.40 8.65 -5.41
CA LEU A 72 -2.97 8.61 -4.00
C LEU A 72 -3.03 9.98 -3.31
N GLU A 73 -2.86 11.06 -4.06
CA GLU A 73 -3.08 12.43 -3.59
C GLU A 73 -4.56 12.67 -3.25
N ARG A 74 -5.49 12.19 -4.10
CA ARG A 74 -6.94 12.19 -3.81
C ARG A 74 -7.28 11.35 -2.58
N LEU A 75 -6.73 10.14 -2.42
CA LEU A 75 -6.93 9.34 -1.19
C LEU A 75 -6.40 10.04 0.07
N ALA A 76 -5.22 10.65 -0.02
CA ALA A 76 -4.61 11.39 1.09
C ALA A 76 -5.39 12.65 1.48
N ARG A 77 -5.97 13.36 0.50
CA ARG A 77 -6.81 14.56 0.72
C ARG A 77 -8.22 14.20 1.20
N GLY A 78 -8.82 13.13 0.69
CA GLY A 78 -10.19 12.71 1.05
C GLY A 78 -10.32 11.87 2.33
N GLY A 79 -9.19 11.49 2.96
CA GLY A 79 -9.18 10.60 4.12
C GLY A 79 -8.08 10.91 5.13
N VAL A 80 -7.58 9.87 5.79
CA VAL A 80 -6.50 9.95 6.79
C VAL A 80 -5.20 9.31 6.28
N ARG A 81 -4.08 9.98 6.53
CA ARG A 81 -2.71 9.45 6.33
C ARG A 81 -2.17 8.84 7.62
N MET A 82 -1.56 7.67 7.54
CA MET A 82 -1.02 6.97 8.71
C MET A 82 0.52 7.06 8.77
N THR A 83 1.08 7.94 9.61
CA THR A 83 2.54 8.17 9.68
C THR A 83 3.31 7.07 10.41
N ARG A 84 2.62 6.21 11.17
CA ARG A 84 3.20 5.11 11.97
C ARG A 84 2.66 3.73 11.58
N SER A 85 2.38 3.53 10.28
CA SER A 85 2.00 2.24 9.71
C SER A 85 3.21 1.35 9.41
N TYR A 86 3.10 0.05 9.66
CA TYR A 86 4.14 -0.96 9.41
C TYR A 86 3.62 -2.19 8.67
N THR A 87 4.48 -2.84 7.90
CA THR A 87 4.18 -4.11 7.24
C THR A 87 4.42 -5.30 8.18
N SER A 88 3.66 -6.39 8.02
CA SER A 88 3.78 -7.54 8.93
C SER A 88 5.10 -8.32 8.78
N SER A 89 5.84 -8.10 7.68
CA SER A 89 7.19 -8.60 7.43
C SER A 89 7.83 -7.74 6.34
N PRO A 90 9.16 -7.58 6.28
CA PRO A 90 9.84 -6.94 5.15
C PRO A 90 9.90 -7.83 3.88
N VAL A 91 9.00 -8.82 3.74
CA VAL A 91 8.89 -9.66 2.53
C VAL A 91 7.47 -10.19 2.29
N CYS A 92 7.03 -10.18 1.02
CA CYS A 92 5.64 -10.35 0.58
C CYS A 92 4.80 -11.43 1.26
N GLY A 93 5.31 -12.67 1.35
CA GLY A 93 4.51 -13.85 1.70
C GLY A 93 4.07 -13.83 3.16
N PRO A 94 5.02 -13.82 4.12
CA PRO A 94 4.74 -13.60 5.54
C PRO A 94 3.94 -12.32 5.81
N ALA A 95 4.18 -11.25 5.05
CA ALA A 95 3.42 -10.00 5.20
C ALA A 95 1.92 -10.19 4.85
N ARG A 96 1.63 -10.72 3.65
CA ARG A 96 0.27 -11.00 3.17
C ARG A 96 -0.42 -12.09 4.00
N TYR A 97 0.32 -13.10 4.46
CA TYR A 97 -0.19 -14.13 5.37
C TYR A 97 -0.70 -13.52 6.67
N ALA A 98 0.11 -12.67 7.31
CA ALA A 98 -0.22 -12.03 8.57
C ALA A 98 -1.33 -10.97 8.44
N LEU A 99 -1.36 -10.19 7.34
CA LEU A 99 -2.50 -9.32 7.01
C LEU A 99 -3.82 -10.11 6.92
N MET A 100 -3.82 -11.21 6.16
CA MET A 100 -5.02 -11.97 5.88
C MET A 100 -5.49 -12.78 7.10
N SER A 101 -4.57 -13.37 7.88
CA SER A 101 -4.88 -14.20 9.05
C SER A 101 -4.95 -13.47 10.39
N GLY A 102 -4.50 -12.21 10.46
CA GLY A 102 -4.31 -11.48 11.71
C GLY A 102 -3.17 -12.00 12.60
N ILE A 103 -2.37 -12.99 12.17
CA ILE A 103 -1.32 -13.61 12.99
C ILE A 103 -0.02 -12.80 12.94
N PRO A 104 0.51 -12.28 14.07
CA PRO A 104 1.82 -11.64 14.12
C PRO A 104 2.95 -12.60 13.70
N THR A 105 3.95 -12.13 12.95
CA THR A 105 4.89 -13.02 12.25
C THR A 105 5.77 -13.89 13.15
N GLY A 106 6.07 -13.47 14.38
CA GLY A 106 6.73 -14.32 15.39
C GLY A 106 5.91 -15.53 15.88
N LYS A 107 4.58 -15.53 15.65
CA LYS A 107 3.66 -16.65 15.90
C LYS A 107 3.19 -17.33 14.60
N SER A 108 3.49 -16.75 13.43
CA SER A 108 3.13 -17.28 12.11
C SER A 108 3.92 -18.56 11.77
N PRO A 109 3.34 -19.53 11.05
CA PRO A 109 4.11 -20.60 10.43
C PRO A 109 4.84 -20.15 9.15
N MET A 110 4.39 -19.07 8.50
CA MET A 110 5.00 -18.50 7.30
C MET A 110 5.93 -17.34 7.68
N ARG A 111 7.26 -17.52 7.53
CA ARG A 111 8.30 -16.54 7.95
C ARG A 111 9.33 -16.16 6.88
N ALA A 112 9.22 -16.73 5.68
CA ALA A 112 9.99 -16.36 4.48
C ALA A 112 9.13 -16.59 3.21
N ASN A 113 9.61 -16.17 2.03
CA ASN A 113 8.98 -16.52 0.74
C ASN A 113 9.54 -17.85 0.17
N ARG A 114 8.80 -18.54 -0.70
CA ARG A 114 9.28 -19.67 -1.53
C ARG A 114 9.23 -19.35 -3.03
N ILE A 115 9.99 -18.32 -3.41
CA ILE A 115 9.87 -17.59 -4.69
C ILE A 115 10.01 -18.47 -5.97
N PHE A 116 10.59 -19.68 -5.90
CA PHE A 116 11.10 -20.39 -7.09
C PHE A 116 10.41 -21.71 -7.45
N ASP A 117 9.31 -22.09 -6.79
CA ASP A 117 8.54 -23.28 -7.15
C ASP A 117 7.04 -23.05 -6.91
N ASP A 118 6.28 -22.97 -8.02
CA ASP A 118 4.83 -22.71 -8.04
C ASP A 118 4.02 -23.76 -7.25
N ALA A 119 4.58 -24.95 -6.98
CA ALA A 119 3.96 -26.01 -6.19
C ALA A 119 4.34 -25.99 -4.69
N ARG A 120 5.21 -25.08 -4.24
CA ARG A 120 5.73 -25.07 -2.85
C ARG A 120 5.40 -23.81 -2.04
N ASP A 121 4.76 -22.79 -2.61
CA ASP A 121 4.33 -21.63 -1.82
C ASP A 121 3.48 -22.07 -0.62
N PHE A 122 3.76 -21.47 0.54
CA PHE A 122 3.19 -21.92 1.80
C PHE A 122 1.70 -21.58 1.86
N PRO A 123 0.79 -22.57 1.95
CA PRO A 123 -0.62 -22.31 1.88
C PRO A 123 -1.16 -21.74 3.20
N LEU A 124 -2.23 -20.94 3.14
CA LEU A 124 -3.12 -20.81 4.29
C LEU A 124 -3.73 -22.17 4.65
N ASN A 125 -3.80 -22.48 5.95
CA ASN A 125 -4.38 -23.72 6.45
C ASN A 125 -5.89 -23.74 6.20
N GLU A 126 -6.47 -24.92 5.99
CA GLU A 126 -7.88 -25.04 5.59
C GLU A 126 -8.86 -24.49 6.63
N SER A 127 -8.56 -24.62 7.92
CA SER A 127 -9.40 -24.10 9.02
C SER A 127 -9.03 -22.69 9.49
N GLN A 128 -8.04 -22.02 8.90
CA GLN A 128 -7.51 -20.74 9.38
C GLN A 128 -8.58 -19.63 9.35
N PRO A 129 -8.90 -18.97 10.49
CA PRO A 129 -9.66 -17.72 10.49
C PRO A 129 -8.90 -16.64 9.73
N ASN A 130 -9.60 -15.89 8.87
CA ASN A 130 -9.00 -14.87 8.03
C ASN A 130 -10.00 -13.73 7.70
N MET A 131 -9.52 -12.63 7.13
CA MET A 131 -10.31 -11.42 6.83
C MET A 131 -11.46 -11.68 5.86
N ALA A 132 -11.22 -12.43 4.77
CA ALA A 132 -12.25 -12.74 3.78
C ALA A 132 -13.38 -13.59 4.37
N ARG A 133 -13.03 -14.61 5.17
CA ARG A 133 -13.97 -15.47 5.89
C ARG A 133 -14.79 -14.70 6.92
N LEU A 134 -14.15 -13.79 7.68
CA LEU A 134 -14.85 -12.92 8.63
C LEU A 134 -15.90 -12.06 7.91
N LEU A 135 -15.50 -11.35 6.86
CA LEU A 135 -16.42 -10.50 6.09
C LEU A 135 -17.54 -11.31 5.43
N LYS A 136 -17.24 -12.48 4.85
CA LYS A 136 -18.24 -13.40 4.29
C LYS A 136 -19.24 -13.90 5.35
N SER A 137 -18.78 -14.25 6.56
CA SER A 137 -19.67 -14.61 7.67
C SER A 137 -20.54 -13.44 8.18
N HIS A 138 -20.16 -12.20 7.85
CA HIS A 138 -20.93 -10.98 8.14
C HIS A 138 -21.71 -10.44 6.93
N GLY A 139 -21.95 -11.27 5.90
CA GLY A 139 -22.87 -11.00 4.78
C GLY A 139 -22.24 -10.31 3.56
N TYR A 140 -20.91 -10.20 3.49
CA TYR A 140 -20.23 -9.60 2.34
C TYR A 140 -20.12 -10.57 1.16
N ASN A 141 -20.39 -10.06 -0.05
CA ASN A 141 -19.92 -10.68 -1.29
C ASN A 141 -18.41 -10.47 -1.40
N THR A 142 -17.62 -11.52 -1.65
CA THR A 142 -16.16 -11.46 -1.50
C THR A 142 -15.40 -11.68 -2.81
N TYR A 143 -14.50 -10.75 -3.12
CA TYR A 143 -13.77 -10.67 -4.38
C TYR A 143 -12.27 -10.50 -4.11
N HIS A 144 -11.43 -11.24 -4.84
CA HIS A 144 -9.99 -10.98 -4.89
C HIS A 144 -9.56 -10.75 -6.34
N VAL A 145 -8.73 -9.72 -6.55
CA VAL A 145 -8.05 -9.47 -7.82
C VAL A 145 -6.55 -9.34 -7.61
N GLY A 146 -5.76 -10.04 -8.43
CA GLY A 146 -4.30 -9.91 -8.51
C GLY A 146 -3.50 -10.91 -7.65
N LYS A 147 -2.38 -10.47 -7.08
CA LYS A 147 -1.37 -11.29 -6.39
C LYS A 147 -1.88 -11.89 -5.08
N TRP A 148 -1.99 -13.22 -5.03
CA TRP A 148 -2.31 -13.95 -3.81
C TRP A 148 -1.05 -14.33 -3.01
N GLY A 149 -0.29 -15.33 -3.46
CA GLY A 149 0.94 -15.80 -2.82
C GLY A 149 0.76 -16.71 -1.60
N LEU A 150 -0.49 -17.06 -1.24
CA LEU A 150 -0.82 -17.84 -0.04
C LEU A 150 -1.38 -19.24 -0.37
N GLY A 151 -0.98 -19.80 -1.52
CA GLY A 151 -1.28 -21.17 -1.94
C GLY A 151 -1.63 -21.30 -3.43
N HIS A 152 -1.30 -22.47 -4.02
CA HIS A 152 -1.64 -22.83 -5.40
C HIS A 152 -3.03 -23.48 -5.52
N ALA A 153 -3.58 -23.61 -6.73
CA ALA A 153 -4.98 -23.97 -7.00
C ALA A 153 -5.49 -25.28 -6.34
N LYS A 154 -4.60 -26.27 -6.15
CA LYS A 154 -4.94 -27.56 -5.50
C LYS A 154 -4.76 -27.55 -3.97
N SER A 155 -4.06 -26.57 -3.41
CA SER A 155 -3.75 -26.50 -1.98
C SER A 155 -4.97 -26.18 -1.10
N THR A 156 -4.80 -26.20 0.22
CA THR A 156 -5.76 -25.63 1.19
C THR A 156 -5.85 -24.11 1.11
N GLY A 157 -4.79 -23.46 0.63
CA GLY A 157 -4.62 -22.02 0.60
C GLY A 157 -5.22 -21.32 -0.62
N ALA A 158 -5.88 -22.05 -1.54
CA ALA A 158 -6.49 -21.43 -2.71
C ALA A 158 -7.57 -20.40 -2.31
N PRO A 159 -7.65 -19.23 -2.98
CA PRO A 159 -8.52 -18.10 -2.57
C PRO A 159 -9.98 -18.49 -2.30
N TRP A 160 -10.55 -19.33 -3.16
CA TRP A 160 -11.93 -19.81 -3.04
C TRP A 160 -12.17 -20.72 -1.83
N LYS A 161 -11.18 -21.51 -1.41
CA LYS A 161 -11.22 -22.22 -0.12
C LYS A 161 -11.04 -21.25 1.05
N GLN A 162 -10.25 -20.19 0.85
CA GLN A 162 -9.92 -19.19 1.87
C GLN A 162 -10.97 -18.07 2.00
N GLY A 163 -12.17 -18.24 1.43
CA GLY A 163 -13.34 -17.41 1.73
C GLY A 163 -13.70 -16.37 0.67
N PHE A 164 -13.05 -16.35 -0.49
CA PHE A 164 -13.45 -15.51 -1.63
C PHE A 164 -14.48 -16.22 -2.53
N ASP A 165 -15.57 -15.54 -2.90
CA ASP A 165 -16.57 -16.01 -3.87
C ASP A 165 -16.05 -15.93 -5.30
N HIS A 166 -15.28 -14.89 -5.61
CA HIS A 166 -14.67 -14.69 -6.91
C HIS A 166 -13.17 -14.41 -6.79
N TYR A 167 -12.41 -14.90 -7.75
CA TYR A 167 -10.97 -14.67 -7.83
C TYR A 167 -10.50 -14.48 -9.27
N PHE A 168 -9.59 -13.53 -9.50
CA PHE A 168 -8.89 -13.35 -10.76
C PHE A 168 -7.45 -12.87 -10.56
N GLY A 169 -6.42 -13.68 -10.85
CA GLY A 169 -5.05 -13.26 -10.56
C GLY A 169 -3.92 -14.28 -10.68
N PHE A 170 -2.85 -14.02 -9.93
CA PHE A 170 -1.68 -14.87 -9.75
C PHE A 170 -1.75 -15.56 -8.39
N LEU A 171 -1.73 -16.90 -8.38
CA LEU A 171 -1.85 -17.68 -7.14
C LEU A 171 -0.53 -17.70 -6.37
N THR A 172 0.59 -17.73 -7.08
CA THR A 172 1.93 -17.90 -6.50
C THR A 172 2.78 -16.63 -6.59
N HIS A 173 3.83 -16.57 -5.77
CA HIS A 173 4.88 -15.56 -5.86
C HIS A 173 5.70 -15.68 -7.15
N SER A 174 5.88 -16.86 -7.75
CA SER A 174 6.63 -16.99 -9.03
C SER A 174 5.79 -16.51 -10.22
N GLU A 175 4.48 -16.80 -10.24
CA GLU A 175 3.53 -16.27 -11.21
C GLU A 175 3.52 -14.74 -11.24
N ALA A 176 3.53 -14.11 -10.07
CA ALA A 176 3.46 -12.66 -9.90
C ALA A 176 4.58 -11.85 -10.59
N HIS A 177 5.71 -12.48 -10.98
CA HIS A 177 6.77 -11.79 -11.74
C HIS A 177 6.45 -11.67 -13.25
N ARG A 178 5.38 -12.30 -13.74
CA ARG A 178 5.03 -12.37 -15.18
C ARG A 178 4.08 -11.23 -15.57
N ILE A 179 4.55 -9.98 -15.54
CA ILE A 179 3.74 -8.76 -15.79
C ILE A 179 2.97 -8.81 -17.12
N PHE A 180 3.50 -9.51 -18.13
CA PHE A 180 2.76 -9.89 -19.33
C PHE A 180 2.55 -11.42 -19.33
N PRO A 181 1.53 -11.95 -18.65
CA PRO A 181 1.45 -13.36 -18.32
C PRO A 181 0.97 -14.23 -19.48
N ALA A 182 1.35 -15.52 -19.47
CA ALA A 182 0.82 -16.52 -20.40
C ALA A 182 -0.67 -16.82 -20.15
N TYR A 183 -1.11 -16.67 -18.90
CA TYR A 183 -2.49 -16.85 -18.45
C TYR A 183 -2.68 -16.17 -17.09
N LEU A 184 -3.93 -15.89 -16.72
CA LEU A 184 -4.35 -15.58 -15.35
C LEU A 184 -5.33 -16.65 -14.88
N TRP A 185 -5.31 -16.96 -13.58
CA TRP A 185 -6.29 -17.86 -12.98
C TRP A 185 -7.60 -17.12 -12.74
N LYS A 186 -8.74 -17.81 -12.91
CA LYS A 186 -10.08 -17.30 -12.61
C LYS A 186 -10.88 -18.32 -11.81
N TYR A 187 -11.70 -17.84 -10.88
CA TYR A 187 -12.74 -18.61 -10.18
C TYR A 187 -14.04 -17.78 -10.15
N PRO A 188 -15.17 -18.31 -10.66
CA PRO A 188 -16.48 -17.68 -10.56
C PRO A 188 -17.24 -18.15 -9.31
N ALA A 189 -18.23 -17.37 -8.88
CA ALA A 189 -19.09 -17.76 -7.76
C ALA A 189 -19.95 -19.02 -7.99
N ASP A 190 -20.20 -19.44 -9.24
CA ASP A 190 -20.78 -20.76 -9.51
C ASP A 190 -19.72 -21.84 -9.38
N THR A 191 -19.67 -22.44 -8.18
CA THR A 191 -18.65 -23.41 -7.78
C THR A 191 -18.61 -24.67 -8.65
N ARG A 192 -19.70 -24.96 -9.38
CA ARG A 192 -19.82 -26.08 -10.33
C ARG A 192 -18.91 -25.92 -11.54
N LEU A 193 -18.54 -24.69 -11.91
CA LEU A 193 -17.64 -24.38 -13.02
C LEU A 193 -16.15 -24.57 -12.66
N GLY A 194 -15.82 -24.67 -11.37
CA GLY A 194 -14.45 -24.83 -10.89
C GLY A 194 -13.55 -23.61 -11.13
N TYR A 195 -12.23 -23.83 -11.11
CA TYR A 195 -11.25 -22.80 -11.48
C TYR A 195 -10.72 -23.02 -12.89
N GLU A 196 -10.42 -21.94 -13.61
CA GLU A 196 -9.92 -21.97 -14.99
C GLU A 196 -8.65 -21.13 -15.18
N LYS A 197 -8.06 -21.21 -16.38
CA LYS A 197 -6.95 -20.37 -16.83
C LYS A 197 -7.37 -19.53 -18.03
N VAL A 198 -7.57 -18.24 -17.83
CA VAL A 198 -7.80 -17.27 -18.90
C VAL A 198 -6.46 -17.04 -19.62
N ALA A 199 -6.32 -17.59 -20.82
CA ALA A 199 -5.08 -17.57 -21.57
C ALA A 199 -4.83 -16.22 -22.28
N TYR A 200 -3.55 -15.86 -22.43
CA TYR A 200 -3.09 -14.72 -23.24
C TYR A 200 -1.99 -15.14 -24.22
N PRO A 201 -2.31 -15.89 -25.30
CA PRO A 201 -1.31 -16.39 -26.24
C PRO A 201 -0.46 -15.29 -26.91
N GLN A 202 -0.99 -14.07 -27.04
CA GLN A 202 -0.25 -12.93 -27.56
C GLN A 202 1.00 -12.61 -26.71
N ASN A 203 1.00 -12.95 -25.42
CA ASN A 203 2.14 -12.74 -24.53
C ASN A 203 3.24 -13.79 -24.67
N TYR A 204 3.05 -14.91 -25.39
CA TYR A 204 4.10 -15.95 -25.54
C TYR A 204 5.39 -15.45 -26.23
N LYS A 205 5.30 -14.34 -26.97
CA LYS A 205 6.43 -13.59 -27.55
C LYS A 205 6.51 -12.14 -27.03
N ALA A 206 6.03 -11.89 -25.80
CA ALA A 206 6.11 -10.57 -25.18
C ALA A 206 7.57 -10.13 -25.00
N SER A 207 7.83 -8.87 -25.38
CA SER A 207 9.10 -8.18 -25.25
C SER A 207 8.81 -6.69 -25.03
N GLU A 208 9.81 -5.96 -24.56
CA GLU A 208 9.73 -4.51 -24.39
C GLU A 208 9.28 -3.80 -25.68
N GLU A 209 9.91 -4.13 -26.81
CA GLU A 209 9.54 -3.58 -28.13
C GLU A 209 8.11 -3.95 -28.55
N LYS A 210 7.66 -5.18 -28.28
CA LYS A 210 6.32 -5.65 -28.66
C LYS A 210 5.22 -4.99 -27.80
N CYS A 211 5.49 -4.80 -26.51
CA CYS A 211 4.47 -4.48 -25.52
C CYS A 211 4.45 -3.01 -25.07
N VAL A 212 5.58 -2.31 -25.10
CA VAL A 212 5.65 -0.90 -24.67
C VAL A 212 5.24 0.04 -25.81
N CYS A 213 4.28 0.92 -25.57
CA CYS A 213 4.04 2.05 -26.47
C CYS A 213 5.18 3.08 -26.37
N VAL A 214 5.68 3.50 -27.54
CA VAL A 214 6.68 4.55 -27.73
C VAL A 214 6.21 5.44 -28.87
N MET A 215 6.64 6.71 -28.87
CA MET A 215 6.30 7.64 -29.94
C MET A 215 6.71 7.10 -31.32
N ASN A 216 5.97 7.50 -32.36
CA ASN A 216 6.16 7.09 -33.76
C ASN A 216 5.94 5.58 -34.04
N ARG A 217 5.18 4.87 -33.19
CA ARG A 217 4.63 3.54 -33.50
C ARG A 217 3.13 3.50 -33.24
N THR A 218 2.42 2.59 -33.91
CA THR A 218 1.00 2.35 -33.68
C THR A 218 0.75 1.87 -32.25
N CYS A 219 -0.15 2.57 -31.55
CA CYS A 219 -0.61 2.27 -30.21
C CYS A 219 -2.13 2.46 -30.12
N ASP A 220 -2.75 1.69 -29.24
CA ASP A 220 -4.16 1.76 -28.86
C ASP A 220 -4.34 2.77 -27.72
N LEU A 221 -5.40 3.56 -27.73
CA LEU A 221 -5.80 4.38 -26.59
C LEU A 221 -6.55 3.53 -25.56
N ASP A 222 -6.23 3.64 -24.27
CA ASP A 222 -7.03 3.05 -23.19
C ASP A 222 -8.21 3.99 -22.84
N PRO A 223 -9.48 3.58 -23.06
CA PRO A 223 -10.62 4.43 -22.71
C PRO A 223 -10.82 4.61 -21.20
N THR A 224 -10.16 3.80 -20.37
CA THR A 224 -10.23 3.85 -18.90
C THR A 224 -9.28 4.88 -18.30
N THR A 225 -8.22 5.27 -19.02
CA THR A 225 -7.11 6.11 -18.48
C THR A 225 -6.60 7.19 -19.43
N GLY A 226 -7.03 7.19 -20.70
CA GLY A 226 -6.50 8.09 -21.73
C GLY A 226 -5.05 7.80 -22.15
N LEU A 227 -4.47 6.66 -21.75
CA LEU A 227 -3.07 6.32 -22.00
C LEU A 227 -2.90 5.48 -23.27
N TYR A 228 -1.91 5.83 -24.09
CA TYR A 228 -1.52 5.05 -25.26
C TYR A 228 -0.65 3.84 -24.88
N GLN A 229 -1.03 2.66 -25.38
CA GLN A 229 -0.48 1.34 -25.05
C GLN A 229 -0.57 0.38 -26.23
N LYS A 230 0.03 -0.81 -26.17
CA LYS A 230 -0.10 -1.84 -27.23
C LYS A 230 -1.00 -3.00 -26.81
N SER A 231 -2.24 -2.69 -26.40
CA SER A 231 -3.17 -3.65 -25.77
C SER A 231 -3.61 -4.78 -26.72
N LYS A 232 -3.64 -4.54 -28.04
CA LYS A 232 -3.83 -5.60 -29.05
C LYS A 232 -2.66 -6.58 -29.12
N ASN A 233 -1.43 -6.13 -28.84
CA ASN A 233 -0.22 -6.94 -28.98
C ASN A 233 0.15 -7.71 -27.72
N CYS A 234 -0.10 -7.15 -26.53
CA CYS A 234 0.23 -7.75 -25.24
C CYS A 234 -0.81 -7.38 -24.18
N ALA A 235 -1.05 -8.29 -23.22
CA ALA A 235 -1.91 -8.03 -22.07
C ALA A 235 -1.06 -7.87 -20.80
N ASN A 236 -1.04 -6.67 -20.20
CA ASN A 236 -0.41 -6.40 -18.91
C ASN A 236 -1.34 -6.85 -17.77
N SER A 237 -0.80 -7.53 -16.76
CA SER A 237 -1.55 -8.08 -15.63
C SER A 237 -2.25 -7.00 -14.81
N SER A 238 -1.58 -5.89 -14.48
CA SER A 238 -2.16 -4.81 -13.66
C SER A 238 -3.37 -4.18 -14.36
N GLN A 239 -3.33 -4.05 -15.68
CA GLN A 239 -4.46 -3.55 -16.48
C GLN A 239 -5.64 -4.53 -16.54
N LYS A 240 -5.35 -5.84 -16.59
CA LYS A 240 -6.41 -6.87 -16.47
C LYS A 240 -6.97 -6.95 -15.05
N PHE A 241 -6.16 -6.66 -14.03
CA PHE A 241 -6.62 -6.50 -12.66
C PHE A 241 -7.56 -5.30 -12.53
N ARG A 242 -7.19 -4.12 -13.06
CA ARG A 242 -8.06 -2.94 -13.10
C ARG A 242 -9.43 -3.23 -13.68
N LEU A 243 -9.49 -3.71 -14.92
CA LEU A 243 -10.76 -4.00 -15.59
C LEU A 243 -11.63 -4.98 -14.78
N LYS A 244 -11.01 -6.00 -14.16
CA LYS A 244 -11.75 -7.00 -13.37
C LYS A 244 -12.18 -6.50 -11.99
N ALA A 245 -11.40 -5.62 -11.38
CA ALA A 245 -11.77 -4.96 -10.12
C ALA A 245 -12.98 -4.03 -10.31
N LEU A 246 -13.03 -3.28 -11.42
CA LEU A 246 -14.19 -2.46 -11.77
C LEU A 246 -15.44 -3.31 -12.02
N GLU A 247 -15.32 -4.40 -12.78
CA GLU A 247 -16.41 -5.38 -13.00
C GLU A 247 -16.94 -5.97 -11.68
N TYR A 248 -16.05 -6.28 -10.74
CA TYR A 248 -16.42 -6.82 -9.42
C TYR A 248 -17.06 -5.77 -8.49
N ILE A 249 -16.69 -4.50 -8.60
CA ILE A 249 -17.39 -3.39 -7.93
C ILE A 249 -18.81 -3.26 -8.48
N GLU A 250 -19.00 -3.38 -9.80
CA GLU A 250 -20.32 -3.32 -10.45
C GLU A 250 -21.21 -4.52 -10.08
N ASP A 251 -20.70 -5.75 -10.13
CA ASP A 251 -21.41 -6.97 -9.67
C ASP A 251 -21.76 -6.89 -8.18
N GLY A 252 -20.80 -6.48 -7.33
CA GLY A 252 -21.01 -6.31 -5.89
C GLY A 252 -22.08 -5.26 -5.57
N HIS A 253 -22.03 -4.11 -6.25
CA HIS A 253 -23.02 -3.05 -6.12
C HIS A 253 -24.40 -3.47 -6.65
N ALA A 254 -24.48 -4.19 -7.78
CA ALA A 254 -25.73 -4.70 -8.33
C ALA A 254 -26.39 -5.73 -7.40
N LYS A 255 -25.61 -6.66 -6.83
CA LYS A 255 -26.07 -7.61 -5.80
C LYS A 255 -26.54 -6.90 -4.54
N ASN A 256 -25.78 -5.91 -4.05
CA ASN A 256 -26.17 -5.15 -2.88
C ASN A 256 -27.50 -4.39 -3.12
N ARG A 257 -27.69 -3.76 -4.29
CA ARG A 257 -28.97 -3.15 -4.67
C ARG A 257 -30.11 -4.16 -4.74
N LYS A 258 -29.91 -5.32 -5.38
CA LYS A 258 -30.93 -6.40 -5.46
C LYS A 258 -31.36 -6.90 -4.07
N ASN A 259 -30.43 -6.91 -3.12
CA ASN A 259 -30.66 -7.28 -1.72
C ASN A 259 -30.98 -6.08 -0.81
N ASN A 260 -31.55 -4.99 -1.35
CA ASN A 260 -31.99 -3.78 -0.63
C ASN A 260 -30.91 -3.04 0.20
N GLY A 261 -29.63 -3.32 -0.04
CA GLY A 261 -28.49 -2.80 0.73
C GLY A 261 -27.99 -3.72 1.85
N ALA A 262 -28.43 -4.98 1.89
CA ALA A 262 -28.08 -5.93 2.95
C ALA A 262 -26.82 -6.78 2.69
N THR A 263 -26.24 -6.73 1.49
CA THR A 263 -25.06 -7.55 1.11
C THR A 263 -23.98 -6.70 0.43
N PRO A 264 -23.21 -5.89 1.18
CA PRO A 264 -22.09 -5.12 0.64
C PRO A 264 -21.01 -6.02 0.01
N PHE A 265 -20.04 -5.42 -0.68
CA PHE A 265 -18.89 -6.16 -1.23
C PHE A 265 -17.59 -5.90 -0.46
N PHE A 266 -16.75 -6.93 -0.42
CA PHE A 266 -15.35 -6.85 -0.01
C PHE A 266 -14.47 -7.18 -1.21
N LEU A 267 -13.60 -6.24 -1.61
CA LEU A 267 -12.62 -6.41 -2.67
C LEU A 267 -11.20 -6.31 -2.09
N TYR A 268 -10.44 -7.39 -2.18
CA TYR A 268 -8.99 -7.38 -1.99
C TYR A 268 -8.31 -7.23 -3.37
N TRP A 269 -7.77 -6.04 -3.66
CA TRP A 269 -7.09 -5.72 -4.91
C TRP A 269 -5.59 -5.67 -4.66
N ALA A 270 -4.90 -6.77 -4.96
CA ALA A 270 -3.47 -6.94 -4.75
C ALA A 270 -2.71 -6.76 -6.08
N THR A 271 -2.24 -5.57 -6.38
CA THR A 271 -1.43 -5.35 -7.59
C THR A 271 -0.06 -6.05 -7.49
N THR A 272 0.63 -6.18 -8.62
CA THR A 272 2.04 -6.59 -8.72
C THR A 272 2.97 -5.39 -8.87
N THR A 273 2.44 -4.17 -8.90
CA THR A 273 3.21 -2.93 -9.09
C THR A 273 3.73 -2.40 -7.74
N PRO A 274 4.98 -1.88 -7.65
CA PRO A 274 6.04 -1.80 -8.67
C PRO A 274 7.08 -2.94 -8.64
N HIS A 275 6.74 -4.14 -8.17
CA HIS A 275 7.63 -5.31 -8.13
C HIS A 275 8.33 -5.57 -9.49
N ASN A 276 9.58 -6.02 -9.43
CA ASN A 276 10.34 -6.43 -10.63
C ASN A 276 9.73 -7.68 -11.28
N GLY A 277 9.95 -7.84 -12.59
CA GLY A 277 9.32 -8.89 -13.37
C GLY A 277 9.92 -9.13 -14.76
N PHE A 278 9.14 -9.78 -15.63
CA PHE A 278 9.52 -10.16 -16.99
C PHE A 278 8.47 -9.70 -18.01
N TYR A 279 8.92 -9.34 -19.22
CA TYR A 279 8.03 -9.27 -20.39
C TYR A 279 7.65 -10.68 -20.86
N ASN A 280 8.61 -11.56 -21.16
CA ASN A 280 8.29 -12.89 -21.68
C ASN A 280 7.86 -13.84 -20.53
N PRO A 281 6.63 -14.39 -20.51
CA PRO A 281 6.12 -15.23 -19.43
C PRO A 281 6.73 -16.63 -19.39
N LEU A 282 7.37 -17.08 -20.48
CA LEU A 282 8.09 -18.35 -20.57
C LEU A 282 9.53 -18.25 -20.02
N THR A 283 9.94 -17.07 -19.56
CA THR A 283 11.23 -16.85 -18.91
C THR A 283 11.28 -17.64 -17.60
N ARG A 284 12.28 -18.53 -17.44
CA ARG A 284 12.52 -19.22 -16.17
C ARG A 284 12.81 -18.17 -15.08
N PRO A 285 12.22 -18.22 -13.86
CA PRO A 285 12.36 -17.18 -12.83
C PRO A 285 13.79 -16.78 -12.42
N LYS A 286 14.80 -17.58 -12.76
CA LYS A 286 16.24 -17.29 -12.53
C LYS A 286 16.90 -16.47 -13.66
N MET A 287 16.20 -16.17 -14.76
CA MET A 287 16.76 -15.56 -15.98
C MET A 287 16.37 -14.09 -16.12
N ARG A 288 17.24 -13.17 -15.65
CA ARG A 288 17.21 -11.73 -15.97
C ARG A 288 15.87 -11.03 -15.66
N LEU A 289 15.52 -10.93 -14.37
CA LEU A 289 14.50 -9.98 -13.92
C LEU A 289 14.83 -8.55 -14.39
N LEU A 290 13.78 -7.80 -14.71
CA LEU A 290 13.81 -6.40 -15.12
C LEU A 290 13.09 -5.55 -14.06
N THR A 291 13.57 -4.33 -13.87
CA THR A 291 12.87 -3.30 -13.10
C THR A 291 11.55 -2.98 -13.80
N SER A 292 10.44 -3.23 -13.11
CA SER A 292 9.06 -2.85 -13.43
C SER A 292 8.72 -2.74 -14.94
N PRO A 293 8.52 -3.87 -15.65
CA PRO A 293 7.94 -3.87 -17.00
C PRO A 293 6.59 -3.12 -17.07
N VAL A 294 6.31 -2.42 -18.17
CA VAL A 294 5.11 -1.57 -18.34
C VAL A 294 4.52 -1.70 -19.74
N SER A 295 3.28 -1.23 -19.94
CA SER A 295 2.66 -1.10 -21.28
C SER A 295 3.02 0.21 -21.99
N THR A 296 3.50 1.21 -21.27
CA THR A 296 3.80 2.55 -21.79
C THR A 296 4.73 3.28 -20.84
N PHE A 297 5.60 4.14 -21.36
CA PHE A 297 6.36 5.09 -20.54
C PHE A 297 5.58 6.38 -20.26
N GLY A 298 4.47 6.61 -20.97
CA GLY A 298 3.57 7.76 -20.80
C GLY A 298 4.32 9.09 -20.71
N ARG A 299 4.05 9.87 -19.65
CA ARG A 299 4.66 11.20 -19.42
C ARG A 299 6.19 11.20 -19.35
N TYR A 300 6.83 10.04 -19.11
CA TYR A 300 8.28 9.92 -18.97
C TYR A 300 8.99 9.49 -20.25
N ALA A 301 8.29 9.31 -21.38
CA ALA A 301 8.89 8.84 -22.63
C ALA A 301 10.01 9.76 -23.16
N SER A 302 9.89 11.08 -22.98
CA SER A 302 10.92 12.07 -23.36
C SER A 302 12.25 11.88 -22.61
N LEU A 303 12.22 11.26 -21.43
CA LEU A 303 13.39 11.06 -20.57
C LEU A 303 14.26 9.89 -21.00
N MET A 304 13.81 9.04 -21.94
CA MET A 304 14.55 7.87 -22.42
C MET A 304 15.92 8.21 -23.04
N ASN A 305 16.10 9.46 -23.50
CA ASN A 305 17.36 9.95 -24.08
C ASN A 305 18.38 10.39 -23.01
N SER A 306 17.93 10.71 -21.79
CA SER A 306 18.78 11.25 -20.71
C SER A 306 18.89 10.32 -19.50
N TYR A 307 17.92 9.42 -19.33
CA TYR A 307 17.80 8.49 -18.21
C TYR A 307 17.46 7.09 -18.72
N ARG A 308 17.74 6.09 -17.89
CA ARG A 308 17.63 4.70 -18.30
C ARG A 308 16.21 4.18 -18.23
N LYS A 309 15.83 3.40 -19.24
CA LYS A 309 14.52 2.75 -19.36
C LYS A 309 14.09 1.96 -18.12
N GLU A 310 15.01 1.39 -17.35
CA GLU A 310 14.69 0.67 -16.10
C GLU A 310 14.19 1.62 -15.01
N ARG A 311 14.65 2.87 -15.00
CA ARG A 311 14.15 3.94 -14.11
C ARG A 311 12.86 4.55 -14.65
N ILE A 312 12.78 4.77 -15.97
CA ILE A 312 11.57 5.27 -16.64
C ILE A 312 10.40 4.29 -16.44
N GLY A 313 10.65 2.98 -16.61
CA GLY A 313 9.68 1.91 -16.37
C GLY A 313 9.21 1.87 -14.91
N HIS A 314 10.10 2.08 -13.94
CA HIS A 314 9.72 2.14 -12.53
C HIS A 314 8.76 3.30 -12.22
N MET A 315 9.12 4.54 -12.60
CA MET A 315 8.25 5.71 -12.43
C MET A 315 6.94 5.55 -13.20
N ALA A 316 7.01 5.01 -14.42
CA ALA A 316 5.84 4.75 -15.26
C ALA A 316 4.94 3.65 -14.68
N ALA A 317 5.46 2.62 -14.03
CA ALA A 317 4.65 1.57 -13.42
C ALA A 317 3.82 2.16 -12.26
N ILE A 318 4.46 2.94 -11.38
CA ILE A 318 3.76 3.58 -10.26
C ILE A 318 2.72 4.60 -10.77
N THR A 319 3.08 5.41 -11.77
CA THR A 319 2.22 6.49 -12.31
C THR A 319 1.08 6.01 -13.22
N HIS A 320 1.32 5.00 -14.06
CA HIS A 320 0.41 4.60 -15.15
C HIS A 320 -0.27 3.24 -14.92
N ASP A 321 0.35 2.35 -14.11
CA ASP A 321 -0.28 1.09 -13.72
C ASP A 321 -0.87 1.18 -12.29
N LEU A 322 -0.13 1.59 -11.25
CA LEU A 322 -0.66 1.63 -9.87
C LEU A 322 -1.60 2.81 -9.61
N ASP A 323 -1.18 4.05 -9.83
CA ASP A 323 -2.00 5.22 -9.47
C ASP A 323 -3.28 5.31 -10.32
N GLN A 324 -3.22 4.89 -11.58
CA GLN A 324 -4.39 4.77 -12.46
C GLN A 324 -5.39 3.71 -12.00
N ASP A 325 -4.98 2.70 -11.23
CA ASP A 325 -5.93 1.82 -10.54
C ASP A 325 -6.74 2.60 -9.49
N ILE A 326 -6.09 3.49 -8.75
CA ILE A 326 -6.69 4.31 -7.70
C ILE A 326 -7.60 5.40 -8.27
N VAL A 327 -7.19 6.06 -9.35
CA VAL A 327 -8.03 7.00 -10.10
C VAL A 327 -9.31 6.29 -10.58
N ALA A 328 -9.16 5.16 -11.30
CA ALA A 328 -10.30 4.40 -11.80
C ALA A 328 -11.20 3.83 -10.68
N LEU A 329 -10.63 3.44 -9.53
CA LEU A 329 -11.37 3.02 -8.34
C LEU A 329 -12.25 4.15 -7.80
N LEU A 330 -11.67 5.33 -7.54
CA LEU A 330 -12.39 6.48 -7.01
C LEU A 330 -13.49 6.94 -7.96
N ASP A 331 -13.16 7.05 -9.26
CA ASP A 331 -14.09 7.53 -10.28
C ASP A 331 -15.26 6.54 -10.49
N LYS A 332 -15.01 5.22 -10.40
CA LYS A 332 -16.07 4.21 -10.45
C LYS A 332 -16.98 4.25 -9.23
N LEU A 333 -16.43 4.38 -8.02
CA LEU A 333 -17.22 4.48 -6.79
C LEU A 333 -18.05 5.77 -6.74
N GLN A 334 -17.51 6.87 -7.27
CA GLN A 334 -18.21 8.15 -7.41
C GLN A 334 -19.32 8.06 -8.48
N ALA A 335 -19.05 7.49 -9.66
CA ALA A 335 -20.04 7.31 -10.73
C ALA A 335 -21.19 6.35 -10.36
N LEU A 336 -20.93 5.38 -9.46
CA LEU A 336 -21.96 4.50 -8.88
C LEU A 336 -22.65 5.09 -7.63
N ASN A 337 -22.28 6.30 -7.22
CA ASN A 337 -22.76 6.99 -6.02
C ASN A 337 -22.67 6.15 -4.73
N ILE A 338 -21.53 5.49 -4.53
CA ILE A 338 -21.22 4.65 -3.35
C ILE A 338 -19.86 4.96 -2.71
N LEU A 339 -19.21 6.07 -3.05
CA LEU A 339 -17.93 6.47 -2.46
C LEU A 339 -18.04 6.68 -0.93
N ASP A 340 -19.12 7.33 -0.49
CA ASP A 340 -19.41 7.56 0.94
C ASP A 340 -19.82 6.29 1.69
N ASP A 341 -20.38 5.32 0.95
CA ASP A 341 -20.73 3.97 1.42
C ASP A 341 -19.55 2.98 1.27
N THR A 342 -18.31 3.43 1.03
CA THR A 342 -17.16 2.55 0.80
C THR A 342 -15.92 2.96 1.61
N ILE A 343 -15.40 2.03 2.40
CA ILE A 343 -14.09 2.12 3.05
C ILE A 343 -13.02 1.70 2.03
N ILE A 344 -12.06 2.58 1.75
CA ILE A 344 -10.87 2.26 0.95
C ILE A 344 -9.64 2.27 1.87
N VAL A 345 -8.85 1.20 1.83
CA VAL A 345 -7.56 1.08 2.53
C VAL A 345 -6.46 0.88 1.49
N PHE A 346 -5.49 1.78 1.43
CA PHE A 346 -4.28 1.64 0.60
C PHE A 346 -3.06 1.30 1.47
N MET A 347 -2.24 0.33 1.04
CA MET A 347 -0.98 -0.04 1.70
C MET A 347 0.02 -0.75 0.75
N SER A 348 1.25 -0.99 1.20
CA SER A 348 2.30 -1.80 0.51
C SER A 348 2.73 -3.00 1.37
N ASP A 349 3.03 -4.16 0.78
CA ASP A 349 3.30 -5.39 1.54
C ASP A 349 4.69 -5.44 2.21
N ASN A 350 5.66 -4.69 1.70
CA ASN A 350 6.98 -4.48 2.29
C ASN A 350 7.61 -3.19 1.72
N GLY A 351 8.68 -2.69 2.34
CA GLY A 351 9.49 -1.60 1.80
C GLY A 351 10.05 -1.88 0.39
N PRO A 352 10.68 -0.88 -0.25
CA PRO A 352 11.02 -0.96 -1.66
C PRO A 352 12.14 -1.97 -1.91
N HIS A 353 12.08 -2.63 -3.06
CA HIS A 353 13.00 -3.72 -3.36
C HIS A 353 14.41 -3.26 -3.68
N LYS A 354 15.38 -4.15 -3.42
CA LYS A 354 16.75 -4.03 -3.93
C LYS A 354 17.00 -5.10 -4.99
N GLN A 355 17.57 -4.67 -6.12
CA GLN A 355 18.33 -5.46 -7.09
C GLN A 355 18.04 -6.98 -7.13
N LEU A 356 17.13 -7.39 -8.02
CA LEU A 356 17.03 -8.78 -8.48
C LEU A 356 17.33 -8.85 -9.99
N GLY A 357 18.20 -9.76 -10.41
CA GLY A 357 18.56 -9.94 -11.82
C GLY A 357 19.79 -9.16 -12.28
N LYS A 358 19.80 -8.74 -13.55
CA LYS A 358 20.99 -8.14 -14.21
C LYS A 358 21.09 -6.62 -14.11
N ASP A 359 20.05 -5.92 -13.65
CA ASP A 359 20.14 -4.48 -13.41
C ASP A 359 20.95 -4.18 -12.13
N ARG A 360 22.28 -4.17 -12.28
CA ARG A 360 23.24 -3.77 -11.23
C ARG A 360 23.23 -2.26 -10.95
N ARG A 361 22.32 -1.47 -11.56
CA ARG A 361 22.34 0.00 -11.55
C ARG A 361 20.96 0.64 -11.30
N TYR A 362 19.92 -0.17 -11.04
CA TYR A 362 18.76 0.21 -10.24
C TYR A 362 19.19 0.52 -8.81
N ASN A 363 18.62 1.57 -8.23
CA ASN A 363 18.90 1.99 -6.86
C ASN A 363 17.65 2.69 -6.30
N PRO A 364 16.97 2.15 -5.27
CA PRO A 364 15.78 2.79 -4.69
C PRO A 364 16.08 4.17 -4.10
N HIS A 365 17.33 4.46 -3.72
CA HIS A 365 17.73 5.80 -3.28
C HIS A 365 17.61 6.87 -4.39
N PHE A 366 17.62 6.50 -5.69
CA PHE A 366 17.40 7.45 -6.79
C PHE A 366 15.97 8.02 -6.81
N PHE A 367 14.99 7.26 -6.32
CA PHE A 367 13.59 7.68 -6.22
C PHE A 367 13.22 8.18 -4.83
N HIS A 368 14.21 8.33 -3.93
CA HIS A 368 14.01 8.65 -2.51
C HIS A 368 13.10 7.63 -1.78
N ALA A 369 13.03 6.39 -2.26
CA ALA A 369 11.98 5.42 -1.95
C ALA A 369 11.73 5.09 -0.47
N THR A 370 12.73 5.29 0.40
CA THR A 370 12.62 5.09 1.86
C THR A 370 12.55 6.39 2.66
N MET A 371 12.53 7.57 2.04
CA MET A 371 12.64 8.87 2.71
C MET A 371 13.83 8.96 3.69
N GLY A 372 14.96 8.38 3.29
CA GLY A 372 16.18 8.33 4.11
C GLY A 372 16.09 7.41 5.33
N LEU A 373 14.99 6.66 5.51
CA LEU A 373 14.88 5.58 6.49
C LEU A 373 15.82 4.43 6.13
N ARG A 374 16.31 3.74 7.17
CA ARG A 374 17.35 2.70 7.08
C ARG A 374 16.80 1.38 6.54
N GLY A 375 17.58 0.66 5.73
CA GLY A 375 17.19 -0.65 5.18
C GLY A 375 16.20 -0.60 4.02
N LEU A 376 15.92 -1.78 3.44
CA LEU A 376 15.09 -1.99 2.25
C LEU A 376 14.29 -3.31 2.41
N LYS A 377 13.57 -3.78 1.38
CA LYS A 377 12.96 -5.13 1.38
C LYS A 377 13.95 -6.19 1.86
N ARG A 378 13.49 -7.05 2.79
CA ARG A 378 14.22 -8.03 3.62
C ARG A 378 15.03 -7.50 4.81
N ASP A 379 15.00 -6.20 5.12
CA ASP A 379 15.51 -5.65 6.37
C ASP A 379 14.37 -5.25 7.32
N VAL A 380 14.58 -5.48 8.61
CA VAL A 380 13.64 -5.09 9.70
C VAL A 380 13.85 -3.65 10.19
N TYR A 381 14.82 -2.94 9.60
CA TYR A 381 14.99 -1.50 9.71
C TYR A 381 13.83 -0.75 9.00
N GLU A 382 13.59 0.51 9.38
CA GLU A 382 12.41 1.30 9.03
C GLU A 382 12.07 1.31 7.53
N GLY A 383 13.05 1.55 6.65
CA GLY A 383 12.87 1.58 5.21
C GLY A 383 12.46 0.23 4.59
N GLY A 384 12.61 -0.89 5.31
CA GLY A 384 12.13 -2.21 4.90
C GLY A 384 10.71 -2.58 5.36
N ILE A 385 10.18 -1.89 6.39
CA ILE A 385 8.91 -2.22 7.05
C ILE A 385 7.92 -1.05 7.19
N ARG A 386 8.30 0.19 6.88
CA ARG A 386 7.41 1.36 6.89
C ARG A 386 6.50 1.32 5.66
N SER A 387 5.18 1.21 5.87
CA SER A 387 4.19 1.24 4.79
C SER A 387 3.74 2.68 4.50
N PRO A 388 3.65 3.13 3.23
CA PRO A 388 2.72 4.20 2.88
C PRO A 388 1.30 3.67 3.10
N THR A 389 0.51 4.30 3.98
CA THR A 389 -0.84 3.83 4.29
C THR A 389 -1.83 4.98 4.40
N MET A 390 -2.95 4.85 3.70
CA MET A 390 -4.03 5.85 3.62
C MET A 390 -5.37 5.13 3.80
N ILE A 391 -6.31 5.72 4.53
CA ILE A 391 -7.65 5.17 4.76
C ILE A 391 -8.68 6.25 4.44
N HIS A 392 -9.64 5.93 3.57
CA HIS A 392 -10.59 6.87 3.01
C HIS A 392 -12.02 6.34 3.18
N TRP A 393 -12.86 7.11 3.88
CA TRP A 393 -14.29 6.84 4.04
C TRP A 393 -15.01 8.15 4.42
N PRO A 394 -15.46 8.97 3.44
CA PRO A 394 -15.86 10.36 3.68
C PRO A 394 -16.98 10.54 4.71
N ALA A 395 -17.90 9.58 4.80
CA ALA A 395 -19.02 9.60 5.74
C ALA A 395 -18.63 9.43 7.23
N LYS A 396 -17.36 9.12 7.55
CA LYS A 396 -16.86 8.85 8.92
C LYS A 396 -15.43 9.31 9.23
N ILE A 397 -14.57 9.45 8.23
CA ILE A 397 -13.17 9.89 8.37
C ILE A 397 -13.08 11.32 7.85
N ALA A 398 -12.58 12.24 8.67
CA ALA A 398 -12.42 13.63 8.27
C ALA A 398 -11.31 13.78 7.20
N ALA A 399 -11.61 14.54 6.16
CA ALA A 399 -10.72 14.77 5.04
C ALA A 399 -9.39 15.41 5.46
N GLY A 400 -8.31 15.00 4.80
CA GLY A 400 -6.96 15.53 4.95
C GLY A 400 -6.25 15.23 6.27
N THR A 401 -6.84 14.40 7.13
CA THR A 401 -6.31 14.16 8.49
C THR A 401 -5.03 13.33 8.50
N VAL A 402 -4.32 13.38 9.64
CA VAL A 402 -3.09 12.62 9.87
C VAL A 402 -3.20 11.90 11.21
N SER A 403 -2.93 10.60 11.23
CA SER A 403 -2.95 9.79 12.45
C SER A 403 -1.60 9.11 12.69
N SER A 404 -1.09 9.28 13.90
CA SER A 404 0.15 8.68 14.40
C SER A 404 -0.08 7.37 15.15
N ALA A 405 -1.28 6.77 15.07
CA ALA A 405 -1.59 5.50 15.72
C ALA A 405 -0.65 4.35 15.22
N PRO A 406 0.22 3.79 16.07
CA PRO A 406 1.19 2.78 15.65
C PRO A 406 0.51 1.44 15.38
N HIS A 407 0.60 0.96 14.14
CA HIS A 407 -0.05 -0.30 13.75
C HIS A 407 0.72 -1.09 12.70
N VAL A 408 0.49 -2.39 12.70
CA VAL A 408 1.02 -3.34 11.72
C VAL A 408 -0.15 -3.89 10.89
N GLN A 409 0.12 -4.37 9.67
CA GLN A 409 -0.92 -4.90 8.78
C GLN A 409 -1.83 -5.99 9.39
N TYR A 410 -1.34 -6.82 10.33
CA TYR A 410 -2.21 -7.79 11.02
C TYR A 410 -3.33 -7.16 11.88
N ASP A 411 -3.19 -5.90 12.29
CA ASP A 411 -4.23 -5.13 13.00
C ASP A 411 -5.36 -4.67 12.05
N MET A 412 -5.15 -4.71 10.73
CA MET A 412 -6.12 -4.18 9.76
C MET A 412 -7.42 -5.00 9.75
N LEU A 413 -7.35 -6.30 10.01
CA LEU A 413 -8.54 -7.18 10.10
C LEU A 413 -9.49 -6.71 11.22
N LEU A 414 -8.96 -6.50 12.43
CA LEU A 414 -9.74 -6.00 13.57
C LEU A 414 -10.11 -4.51 13.42
N THR A 415 -9.34 -3.75 12.66
CA THR A 415 -9.64 -2.34 12.36
C THR A 415 -10.82 -2.21 11.38
N ILE A 416 -10.83 -3.00 10.29
CA ILE A 416 -11.97 -3.11 9.38
C ILE A 416 -13.21 -3.60 10.14
N ALA A 417 -13.07 -4.64 10.98
CA ALA A 417 -14.18 -5.15 11.79
C ALA A 417 -14.83 -4.06 12.68
N GLY A 418 -14.01 -3.20 13.29
CA GLY A 418 -14.49 -2.04 14.05
C GLY A 418 -15.15 -0.96 13.18
N LEU A 419 -14.57 -0.63 12.02
CA LEU A 419 -15.14 0.34 11.08
C LEU A 419 -16.52 -0.08 10.55
N ILE A 420 -16.73 -1.37 10.28
CA ILE A 420 -18.03 -1.90 9.80
C ILE A 420 -19.03 -2.24 10.93
N GLY A 421 -18.67 -1.93 12.19
CA GLY A 421 -19.56 -2.10 13.34
C GLY A 421 -19.79 -3.54 13.80
N ILE A 422 -18.81 -4.45 13.65
CA ILE A 422 -18.86 -5.73 14.37
C ILE A 422 -18.65 -5.45 15.86
N ASN A 423 -19.46 -6.08 16.71
CA ASN A 423 -19.36 -5.93 18.17
C ASN A 423 -17.98 -6.44 18.65
N PRO A 424 -17.22 -5.69 19.48
CA PRO A 424 -15.91 -6.13 19.95
C PRO A 424 -15.92 -7.45 20.74
N ASN A 425 -17.07 -7.87 21.27
CA ASN A 425 -17.25 -9.14 22.00
C ASN A 425 -17.69 -10.30 21.10
N ASP A 426 -17.89 -10.08 19.79
CA ASP A 426 -18.33 -11.08 18.83
C ASP A 426 -17.37 -12.29 18.81
N PRO A 427 -17.87 -13.55 18.96
CA PRO A 427 -17.04 -14.75 18.98
C PRO A 427 -16.11 -14.90 17.76
N SER A 428 -16.49 -14.37 16.60
CA SER A 428 -15.68 -14.40 15.37
C SER A 428 -14.38 -13.59 15.46
N LEU A 429 -14.29 -12.61 16.38
CA LEU A 429 -13.09 -11.78 16.56
C LEU A 429 -12.06 -12.40 17.52
N ARG A 430 -12.49 -13.31 18.40
CA ARG A 430 -11.65 -13.94 19.43
C ARG A 430 -10.35 -14.59 18.90
N PRO A 431 -10.33 -15.27 17.73
CA PRO A 431 -9.09 -15.85 17.18
C PRO A 431 -8.00 -14.83 16.87
N PHE A 432 -8.36 -13.57 16.59
CA PHE A 432 -7.43 -12.50 16.23
C PHE A 432 -7.03 -11.65 17.45
N GLN A 433 -7.99 -11.42 18.36
CA GLN A 433 -7.75 -10.70 19.62
C GLN A 433 -6.79 -11.48 20.53
N SER A 434 -7.03 -12.79 20.71
CA SER A 434 -6.26 -13.65 21.63
C SER A 434 -4.78 -13.84 21.25
N ILE A 435 -4.40 -13.53 20.01
CA ILE A 435 -3.02 -13.65 19.52
C ILE A 435 -2.23 -12.33 19.54
N GLY A 436 -2.90 -11.18 19.76
CA GLY A 436 -2.27 -9.87 19.95
C GLY A 436 -2.58 -8.81 18.89
N GLY A 437 -3.53 -9.06 17.97
CA GLY A 437 -4.01 -8.01 17.06
C GLY A 437 -4.86 -6.99 17.81
N VAL A 438 -4.76 -5.71 17.45
CA VAL A 438 -5.59 -4.63 18.01
C VAL A 438 -6.41 -3.92 16.93
N SER A 439 -7.36 -3.08 17.33
CA SER A 439 -8.21 -2.31 16.42
C SER A 439 -7.98 -0.81 16.63
N PHE A 440 -7.53 -0.09 15.60
CA PHE A 440 -7.20 1.35 15.70
C PHE A 440 -8.26 2.28 15.10
N HIS A 441 -9.47 1.78 14.79
CA HIS A 441 -10.56 2.55 14.18
C HIS A 441 -10.91 3.84 14.96
N ASN A 442 -10.79 3.80 16.30
CA ASN A 442 -11.03 4.94 17.18
C ASN A 442 -10.03 6.10 17.00
N ALA A 443 -8.89 5.88 16.33
CA ALA A 443 -7.88 6.90 16.05
C ALA A 443 -7.94 7.43 14.59
N ILE A 444 -9.02 7.13 13.87
CA ILE A 444 -9.26 7.57 12.48
C ILE A 444 -10.71 8.00 12.20
N VAL A 445 -11.71 7.50 12.95
CA VAL A 445 -13.11 7.94 12.84
C VAL A 445 -13.31 9.29 13.55
N ALA A 446 -13.81 10.30 12.84
CA ALA A 446 -13.87 11.68 13.30
C ALA A 446 -14.77 11.92 14.52
N SER A 447 -15.79 11.08 14.74
CA SER A 447 -16.66 11.14 15.92
C SER A 447 -16.11 10.42 17.16
N SER A 448 -14.95 9.75 17.05
CA SER A 448 -14.35 9.05 18.18
C SER A 448 -13.71 10.01 19.19
N ARG A 449 -14.14 9.91 20.45
CA ARG A 449 -13.43 10.50 21.61
C ARG A 449 -12.54 9.48 22.34
N ARG A 450 -12.38 8.26 21.80
CA ARG A 450 -11.61 7.18 22.43
C ARG A 450 -10.17 7.22 21.94
N SER A 451 -9.22 7.33 22.87
CA SER A 451 -7.80 7.16 22.58
C SER A 451 -7.50 5.73 22.11
N PHE A 452 -6.47 5.58 21.28
CA PHE A 452 -5.89 4.29 20.91
C PHE A 452 -4.57 4.09 21.65
N SER A 453 -4.36 2.90 22.19
CA SER A 453 -3.10 2.47 22.78
C SER A 453 -2.82 1.00 22.45
N ARG A 454 -1.55 0.62 22.55
CA ARG A 454 -1.07 -0.77 22.50
C ARG A 454 0.26 -0.84 23.24
N GLU A 455 0.58 -1.99 23.82
CA GLU A 455 1.85 -2.14 24.54
C GLU A 455 3.02 -2.58 23.65
N TRP A 456 2.75 -3.27 22.54
CA TRP A 456 3.79 -3.86 21.69
C TRP A 456 3.40 -4.00 20.22
N MET A 457 4.42 -4.19 19.38
CA MET A 457 4.31 -4.72 18.01
C MET A 457 5.49 -5.66 17.74
N HIS A 458 5.33 -6.62 16.85
CA HIS A 458 6.40 -7.53 16.45
C HIS A 458 6.34 -7.89 14.96
N ILE A 459 7.51 -7.90 14.31
CA ILE A 459 7.72 -8.14 12.88
C ILE A 459 8.98 -9.02 12.72
N GLU A 460 8.88 -10.14 11.99
CA GLU A 460 9.98 -11.10 11.78
C GLU A 460 10.18 -11.46 10.30
N ILE A 461 11.43 -11.77 9.92
CA ILE A 461 11.82 -12.44 8.67
C ILE A 461 12.94 -13.45 8.92
N CYS A 462 12.76 -14.67 8.39
CA CYS A 462 13.78 -15.71 8.42
C CYS A 462 14.48 -15.85 7.05
N GLU A 463 15.74 -16.27 7.04
CA GLU A 463 16.54 -16.49 5.81
C GLU A 463 15.89 -17.52 4.86
N ALA A 464 15.28 -18.55 5.45
CA ALA A 464 14.45 -19.54 4.79
C ALA A 464 13.22 -19.86 5.67
N MET A 465 12.31 -20.72 5.18
CA MET A 465 11.24 -21.27 6.04
C MET A 465 11.75 -22.31 7.05
N VAL A 466 13.01 -22.75 6.92
CA VAL A 466 13.76 -23.41 8.00
C VAL A 466 14.49 -22.30 8.75
N ILE A 467 14.25 -22.20 10.06
CA ILE A 467 15.02 -21.30 10.92
C ILE A 467 16.45 -21.82 10.99
N ASN A 468 17.42 -20.97 10.68
CA ASN A 468 18.83 -21.30 10.85
C ASN A 468 19.12 -21.41 12.37
N PRO A 469 19.55 -22.59 12.88
CA PRO A 469 19.64 -22.84 14.32
C PRO A 469 20.71 -21.98 15.02
N TYR A 470 21.66 -21.42 14.26
CA TYR A 470 22.73 -20.56 14.79
C TYR A 470 22.41 -19.06 14.62
N HIS A 471 21.74 -18.65 13.54
CA HIS A 471 21.47 -17.23 13.25
C HIS A 471 20.14 -16.74 13.86
N GLY A 472 19.15 -17.65 13.95
CA GLY A 472 17.75 -17.34 14.22
C GLY A 472 17.04 -16.71 13.02
N CYS A 473 16.22 -15.71 13.29
CA CYS A 473 15.56 -14.86 12.30
C CYS A 473 15.80 -13.39 12.67
N ASP A 474 15.82 -12.49 11.68
CA ASP A 474 15.90 -11.06 11.92
C ASP A 474 14.51 -10.56 12.36
N TYR A 475 14.45 -9.66 13.35
CA TYR A 475 13.19 -9.12 13.84
C TYR A 475 13.27 -7.66 14.28
N ALA A 476 12.13 -6.98 14.21
CA ALA A 476 11.82 -5.79 14.99
C ALA A 476 10.78 -6.15 16.06
N PHE A 477 11.03 -5.67 17.28
CA PHE A 477 10.05 -5.65 18.36
C PHE A 477 9.93 -4.21 18.86
N PHE A 478 8.70 -3.76 19.09
CA PHE A 478 8.43 -2.39 19.53
C PHE A 478 7.83 -2.44 20.92
N ASP A 479 8.35 -1.60 21.81
CA ASP A 479 7.91 -1.44 23.19
C ASP A 479 7.23 -0.06 23.31
N LEU A 480 5.93 -0.09 23.58
CA LEU A 480 5.00 1.04 23.52
C LEU A 480 4.29 1.26 24.87
N ARG A 481 4.79 0.67 25.95
CA ARG A 481 4.20 0.76 27.30
C ARG A 481 4.27 2.16 27.92
N ASP A 482 5.24 2.98 27.54
CA ASP A 482 5.21 4.43 27.80
C ASP A 482 4.69 5.13 26.52
N PRO A 483 3.50 5.77 26.54
CA PRO A 483 2.92 6.40 25.35
C PRO A 483 3.75 7.58 24.80
N ARG A 484 4.74 8.07 25.56
CA ARG A 484 5.65 9.16 25.18
C ARG A 484 6.94 8.65 24.52
N LYS A 485 7.15 7.34 24.43
CA LYS A 485 8.35 6.71 23.87
C LYS A 485 7.99 5.73 22.77
N PHE A 486 8.86 5.61 21.77
CA PHE A 486 8.69 4.64 20.69
C PHE A 486 9.94 3.78 20.53
N PHE A 487 10.14 2.87 21.48
CA PHE A 487 11.31 2.01 21.48
C PHE A 487 11.18 0.88 20.45
N LYS A 488 12.23 0.68 19.65
CA LYS A 488 12.35 -0.39 18.66
C LYS A 488 13.62 -1.20 18.88
N LEU A 489 13.44 -2.40 19.40
CA LEU A 489 14.46 -3.43 19.53
C LEU A 489 14.66 -4.12 18.17
N VAL A 490 15.84 -3.99 17.58
CA VAL A 490 16.17 -4.57 16.27
C VAL A 490 17.20 -5.68 16.42
N ARG A 491 16.90 -6.86 15.91
CA ARG A 491 17.84 -7.97 15.79
C ARG A 491 18.16 -8.20 14.32
N LYS A 492 19.43 -7.96 13.96
CA LYS A 492 19.96 -8.12 12.60
C LYS A 492 21.31 -8.83 12.66
N SER A 493 21.47 -9.95 11.96
CA SER A 493 22.77 -10.62 11.74
C SER A 493 23.62 -10.72 13.02
N TYR A 494 23.13 -11.49 13.99
CA TYR A 494 23.66 -11.67 15.36
C TYR A 494 23.54 -10.49 16.33
N ARG A 495 23.65 -9.24 15.87
CA ARG A 495 23.57 -8.06 16.75
C ARG A 495 22.12 -7.72 17.12
N THR A 496 21.88 -7.48 18.41
CA THR A 496 20.69 -6.75 18.90
C THR A 496 21.05 -5.28 19.10
N MET A 497 20.15 -4.38 18.73
CA MET A 497 20.25 -2.92 18.88
C MET A 497 18.93 -2.39 19.45
N LEU A 498 18.95 -1.18 20.02
CA LEU A 498 17.73 -0.46 20.42
C LEU A 498 17.74 0.96 19.85
N PHE A 499 16.62 1.40 19.28
CA PHE A 499 16.41 2.77 18.81
C PHE A 499 15.17 3.37 19.50
N GLU A 500 15.10 4.70 19.58
CA GLU A 500 13.92 5.44 20.03
C GLU A 500 13.41 6.27 18.85
N LEU A 501 12.28 5.88 18.27
CA LEU A 501 11.85 6.37 16.94
C LEU A 501 11.21 7.76 16.96
N ASN A 502 10.92 8.34 18.12
CA ASN A 502 10.48 9.74 18.19
C ASN A 502 11.65 10.70 17.94
N SER A 503 12.85 10.33 18.42
CA SER A 503 14.08 11.13 18.34
C SER A 503 15.08 10.66 17.26
N ASP A 504 15.10 9.36 16.94
CA ASP A 504 15.91 8.76 15.88
C ASP A 504 15.07 7.87 14.95
N PRO A 505 14.18 8.46 14.12
CA PRO A 505 13.42 7.72 13.12
C PRO A 505 14.27 7.09 12.01
N LYS A 506 15.56 7.46 11.91
CA LYS A 506 16.49 6.97 10.87
C LYS A 506 17.46 5.91 11.39
N GLU A 507 17.24 5.42 12.62
CA GLU A 507 17.94 4.30 13.28
C GLU A 507 19.47 4.41 13.19
N ARG A 508 20.00 5.58 13.58
CA ARG A 508 21.44 5.90 13.60
C ARG A 508 22.08 5.65 14.96
N ASN A 509 21.33 5.80 16.05
CA ASN A 509 21.80 5.90 17.42
C ASN A 509 21.42 4.65 18.22
N ASP A 510 22.27 3.62 18.19
CA ASP A 510 22.04 2.38 18.95
C ASP A 510 22.22 2.59 20.46
N LEU A 511 21.10 2.54 21.19
CA LEU A 511 21.02 2.74 22.64
C LEU A 511 21.60 1.59 23.46
N PHE A 512 21.98 0.45 22.86
CA PHE A 512 22.63 -0.66 23.59
C PHE A 512 23.82 -0.21 24.45
N TYR A 513 24.61 0.75 23.96
CA TYR A 513 25.80 1.25 24.65
C TYR A 513 25.56 2.53 25.47
N SER A 514 24.63 3.40 25.06
CA SER A 514 24.38 4.70 25.71
C SER A 514 23.25 4.69 26.75
N ASP A 515 22.32 3.74 26.65
CA ASP A 515 21.25 3.50 27.65
C ASP A 515 20.99 1.99 27.76
N SER A 516 22.00 1.30 28.28
CA SER A 516 21.96 -0.15 28.54
C SER A 516 20.83 -0.52 29.51
N ALA A 517 20.47 0.37 30.43
CA ALA A 517 19.36 0.17 31.36
C ALA A 517 18.01 0.07 30.60
N THR A 518 17.73 0.98 29.68
CA THR A 518 16.54 0.90 28.82
C THR A 518 16.62 -0.29 27.86
N PHE A 519 17.79 -0.57 27.28
CA PHE A 519 18.00 -1.79 26.48
C PHE A 519 17.57 -3.04 27.25
N TYR A 520 18.06 -3.26 28.48
CA TYR A 520 17.71 -4.44 29.26
C TYR A 520 16.24 -4.45 29.71
N ARG A 521 15.61 -3.30 29.98
CA ARG A 521 14.16 -3.25 30.29
C ARG A 521 13.30 -3.68 29.10
N THR A 522 13.61 -3.23 27.89
CA THR A 522 12.89 -3.63 26.66
C THR A 522 13.23 -5.06 26.23
N TRP A 523 14.49 -5.48 26.33
CA TRP A 523 14.92 -6.86 26.08
C TRP A 523 14.22 -7.87 27.00
N ASN A 524 14.17 -7.59 28.30
CA ASN A 524 13.52 -8.47 29.27
C ASN A 524 12.00 -8.56 29.06
N TYR A 525 11.33 -7.47 28.64
CA TYR A 525 9.93 -7.52 28.25
C TYR A 525 9.73 -8.40 27.01
N PHE A 526 10.53 -8.19 25.95
CA PHE A 526 10.50 -8.99 24.73
C PHE A 526 10.67 -10.49 24.99
N VAL A 527 11.69 -10.89 25.78
CA VAL A 527 11.98 -12.29 26.08
C VAL A 527 10.89 -12.93 26.94
N ARG A 528 10.37 -12.22 27.95
CA ARG A 528 9.36 -12.76 28.88
C ARG A 528 7.95 -12.83 28.27
N GLY A 529 7.60 -11.91 27.36
CA GLY A 529 6.24 -11.76 26.83
C GLY A 529 5.78 -12.82 25.81
N LYS A 530 6.64 -13.78 25.43
CA LYS A 530 6.32 -14.87 24.48
C LYS A 530 5.67 -14.38 23.17
N PHE A 531 6.13 -13.23 22.66
CA PHE A 531 5.68 -12.64 21.39
C PHE A 531 6.06 -13.49 20.17
N ARG A 532 7.04 -14.38 20.35
CA ARG A 532 7.48 -15.41 19.41
C ARG A 532 7.14 -16.78 19.99
N SER A 533 6.68 -17.69 19.14
CA SER A 533 6.52 -19.11 19.51
C SER A 533 7.88 -19.74 19.77
N ASP A 534 7.98 -20.65 20.75
CA ASP A 534 9.18 -21.45 20.95
C ASP A 534 9.51 -22.25 19.68
N TYR A 535 10.74 -22.11 19.19
CA TYR A 535 11.20 -22.69 17.93
C TYR A 535 11.54 -24.18 18.17
N CYS A 536 10.89 -25.15 17.52
CA CYS A 536 11.47 -26.50 17.38
C CYS A 536 12.82 -26.32 16.66
N PRO A 537 13.97 -26.62 17.28
CA PRO A 537 15.25 -26.57 16.59
C PRO A 537 15.24 -27.73 15.58
N LEU A 538 15.33 -27.42 14.28
CA LEU A 538 15.15 -28.40 13.22
C LEU A 538 16.39 -29.29 13.04
N SER A 539 16.64 -30.19 14.00
CA SER A 539 17.63 -31.26 13.89
C SER A 539 17.34 -32.51 14.73
N THR A 540 16.58 -32.46 15.84
CA THR A 540 16.40 -33.64 16.72
C THR A 540 15.19 -34.52 16.36
N ILE A 541 15.33 -35.82 16.64
CA ILE A 541 14.30 -36.86 16.39
C ILE A 541 13.01 -36.64 17.22
N GLU A 542 13.09 -35.91 18.33
CA GLU A 542 11.98 -35.70 19.26
C GLU A 542 10.80 -34.91 18.65
N CYS A 543 11.06 -33.91 17.79
CA CYS A 543 9.96 -33.20 17.09
C CYS A 543 9.21 -34.11 16.08
N ARG A 544 9.69 -35.34 15.74
CA ARG A 544 8.87 -36.36 15.06
C ARG A 544 7.96 -37.12 16.02
N LEU A 545 8.44 -37.46 17.22
CA LEU A 545 7.66 -38.22 18.22
C LEU A 545 6.53 -37.38 18.82
N ARG A 546 6.73 -36.06 18.95
CA ARG A 546 5.64 -35.09 19.23
C ARG A 546 4.61 -34.95 18.10
N GLY A 547 4.72 -35.71 17.01
CA GLY A 547 3.69 -35.88 15.99
C GLY A 547 2.39 -36.56 16.49
N ARG A 548 2.35 -37.02 17.75
CA ARG A 548 1.12 -37.47 18.42
C ARG A 548 0.88 -36.66 19.70
N THR A 549 -0.27 -35.98 19.73
CA THR A 549 -0.87 -35.20 20.83
C THR A 549 -0.31 -33.78 21.10
N HIS A 550 -1.22 -32.87 21.46
CA HIS A 550 -1.00 -31.53 22.04
C HIS A 550 -0.39 -30.39 21.21
N THR A 551 -1.05 -30.05 20.09
CA THR A 551 -1.35 -28.63 19.75
C THR A 551 -2.87 -28.40 19.66
N LYS A 552 -3.58 -28.63 20.77
CA LYS A 552 -5.00 -28.24 20.90
C LYS A 552 -5.11 -26.71 20.97
N PHE A 553 -5.25 -26.07 19.81
CA PHE A 553 -6.05 -24.84 19.74
C PHE A 553 -7.49 -25.16 20.20
N PRO A 554 -8.26 -24.19 20.76
CA PRO A 554 -9.64 -24.42 21.17
C PRO A 554 -10.56 -24.74 19.98
N THR A 555 -10.68 -26.03 19.64
CA THR A 555 -11.61 -26.52 18.63
C THR A 555 -13.02 -26.54 19.18
N HIS A 556 -13.70 -25.39 19.16
CA HIS A 556 -15.16 -25.38 19.19
C HIS A 556 -15.66 -26.09 17.93
N LYS A 557 -16.08 -27.36 18.07
CA LYS A 557 -16.88 -28.03 17.05
C LYS A 557 -18.18 -27.22 16.87
N PRO A 558 -18.67 -27.02 15.65
CA PRO A 558 -20.04 -26.54 15.45
C PRO A 558 -21.01 -27.61 15.98
N THR A 559 -21.81 -27.27 16.99
CA THR A 559 -23.01 -28.03 17.31
C THR A 559 -24.02 -27.79 16.19
N GLN A 560 -24.53 -28.85 15.57
CA GLN A 560 -25.55 -28.73 14.52
C GLN A 560 -26.93 -28.45 15.15
N SER A 561 -27.81 -27.85 14.34
CA SER A 561 -29.19 -27.47 14.70
C SER A 561 -30.07 -28.70 15.06
N PRO A 562 -31.23 -28.51 15.72
CA PRO A 562 -31.84 -29.55 16.55
C PRO A 562 -32.67 -30.57 15.77
N THR A 563 -32.78 -31.77 16.32
CA THR A 563 -33.75 -32.80 15.94
C THR A 563 -34.53 -33.27 17.18
N THR A 564 -35.81 -33.57 17.00
CA THR A 564 -36.79 -33.87 18.06
C THR A 564 -36.68 -35.28 18.63
N GLY A 565 -36.80 -35.42 19.96
CA GLY A 565 -36.96 -36.71 20.65
C GLY A 565 -37.39 -36.54 22.11
N ARG A 566 -38.31 -37.38 22.61
CA ARG A 566 -38.78 -37.39 24.01
C ARG A 566 -37.81 -38.21 24.90
N PRO A 567 -37.76 -37.97 26.23
CA PRO A 567 -36.81 -38.65 27.13
C PRO A 567 -37.40 -39.89 27.81
N THR A 568 -36.52 -40.78 28.30
CA THR A 568 -36.92 -41.90 29.17
C THR A 568 -35.88 -42.20 30.27
N GLN A 569 -36.31 -41.97 31.51
CA GLN A 569 -35.87 -42.63 32.76
C GLN A 569 -34.42 -42.43 33.25
N SER A 570 -34.14 -42.95 34.45
CA SER A 570 -33.08 -42.46 35.35
C SER A 570 -32.31 -43.63 36.03
N PRO A 571 -31.84 -43.58 37.29
CA PRO A 571 -30.40 -43.61 37.57
C PRO A 571 -29.95 -44.81 38.43
N VAL A 572 -28.64 -44.90 38.75
CA VAL A 572 -28.13 -45.38 40.06
C VAL A 572 -26.63 -44.98 40.22
N PRO A 573 -26.07 -44.82 41.45
CA PRO A 573 -24.83 -44.07 41.70
C PRO A 573 -23.73 -44.86 42.46
N THR A 574 -22.87 -44.15 43.23
CA THR A 574 -21.88 -44.62 44.25
C THR A 574 -20.50 -45.09 43.73
N THR A 575 -19.34 -44.96 44.43
CA THR A 575 -18.89 -44.13 45.60
C THR A 575 -17.33 -44.04 45.65
N ARG A 576 -16.79 -43.17 46.54
CA ARG A 576 -15.53 -43.25 47.38
C ARG A 576 -14.38 -44.20 46.93
N GLY A 577 -13.07 -43.88 47.09
CA GLY A 577 -12.35 -42.84 47.83
C GLY A 577 -10.81 -43.02 47.70
N PRO A 578 -9.95 -42.29 48.45
CA PRO A 578 -8.50 -42.16 48.17
C PRO A 578 -7.53 -42.83 49.17
N THR A 579 -6.27 -43.05 48.77
CA THR A 579 -5.12 -43.34 49.67
C THR A 579 -3.76 -42.89 49.08
N THR A 580 -2.67 -42.99 49.86
CA THR A 580 -1.43 -42.19 49.75
C THR A 580 -0.13 -42.96 49.43
N SER A 581 0.97 -42.20 49.25
CA SER A 581 2.35 -42.64 48.93
C SER A 581 3.01 -43.58 49.96
N PRO A 582 4.17 -44.18 49.62
CA PRO A 582 5.41 -43.76 50.32
C PRO A 582 6.65 -43.55 49.41
N THR A 583 7.76 -43.12 50.02
CA THR A 583 9.09 -42.80 49.42
C THR A 583 10.15 -43.86 49.72
N LEU A 584 11.32 -43.85 49.02
CA LEU A 584 12.64 -44.28 49.55
C LEU A 584 13.85 -43.95 48.62
N ARG A 585 15.08 -43.96 49.21
CA ARG A 585 16.47 -43.81 48.67
C ARG A 585 17.43 -44.39 49.77
N PRO A 586 18.77 -44.65 49.63
CA PRO A 586 19.85 -43.85 48.97
C PRO A 586 21.08 -44.67 48.40
N THR A 587 22.26 -44.01 48.22
CA THR A 587 23.66 -44.56 48.00
C THR A 587 24.02 -45.27 46.65
N GLY A 588 25.29 -45.39 46.18
CA GLY A 588 26.54 -44.66 46.53
C GLY A 588 27.91 -45.19 45.96
N ALA A 589 28.55 -44.44 45.02
CA ALA A 589 30.03 -44.31 44.79
C ALA A 589 30.85 -45.47 44.06
N PRO A 590 32.22 -45.45 43.90
CA PRO A 590 32.85 -45.32 42.54
C PRO A 590 34.20 -46.07 42.19
N THR A 591 34.57 -46.16 40.90
CA THR A 591 35.93 -46.56 40.33
C THR A 591 36.02 -46.22 38.81
N LYS A 592 37.10 -46.46 38.03
CA LYS A 592 38.52 -45.97 37.97
C LYS A 592 39.08 -46.27 36.53
N PHE A 593 40.15 -45.61 36.05
CA PHE A 593 40.74 -45.76 34.68
C PHE A 593 41.73 -46.94 34.52
N PRO A 594 42.11 -47.35 33.27
CA PRO A 594 43.44 -46.95 32.72
C PRO A 594 43.52 -46.66 31.18
N THR A 595 44.76 -46.39 30.73
CA THR A 595 45.28 -45.79 29.46
C THR A 595 45.43 -46.79 28.26
N ARG A 596 45.76 -46.45 26.99
CA ARG A 596 46.95 -45.72 26.40
C ARG A 596 46.75 -45.09 24.98
N ARG A 597 47.84 -44.52 24.42
CA ARG A 597 48.03 -43.62 23.24
C ARG A 597 48.70 -44.35 22.04
N PRO A 598 48.71 -43.81 20.78
CA PRO A 598 49.75 -42.88 20.25
C PRO A 598 49.16 -41.63 19.53
N THR A 599 49.69 -40.38 19.55
CA THR A 599 50.86 -39.76 18.83
C THR A 599 50.74 -39.76 17.28
N ASN A 600 51.02 -38.67 16.53
CA ASN A 600 52.19 -37.75 16.58
C ASN A 600 51.85 -36.22 16.64
N GLU A 601 52.80 -35.34 16.25
CA GLU A 601 53.04 -34.01 16.87
C GLU A 601 52.77 -32.72 16.04
N PRO A 602 52.74 -31.53 16.68
CA PRO A 602 52.68 -30.19 16.05
C PRO A 602 54.02 -29.40 16.10
N THR A 603 54.22 -28.43 15.19
CA THR A 603 55.45 -27.59 15.08
C THR A 603 55.27 -26.09 15.43
N LYS A 604 56.39 -25.38 15.73
CA LYS A 604 56.54 -24.00 16.28
C LYS A 604 57.87 -23.38 15.76
N ARG A 605 58.38 -22.16 16.02
CA ARG A 605 58.16 -21.00 16.94
C ARG A 605 58.58 -19.67 16.20
N PRO A 606 58.60 -18.44 16.81
CA PRO A 606 58.62 -17.16 16.06
C PRO A 606 59.84 -16.20 16.25
N THR A 607 60.02 -15.27 15.28
CA THR A 607 60.83 -14.01 15.34
C THR A 607 60.18 -12.93 14.45
N ARG A 608 60.53 -11.62 14.50
CA ARG A 608 60.61 -10.63 15.61
C ARG A 608 60.35 -9.20 15.02
N PRO A 609 60.05 -8.13 15.80
CA PRO A 609 59.54 -6.84 15.26
C PRO A 609 60.41 -5.58 15.46
N THR A 610 60.10 -4.51 14.70
CA THR A 610 60.36 -3.06 14.91
C THR A 610 59.34 -2.25 14.06
N LYS A 611 58.97 -0.98 14.30
CA LYS A 611 59.23 0.04 15.36
C LYS A 611 58.00 1.00 15.46
N ARG A 612 57.91 1.84 16.52
CA ARG A 612 56.90 2.92 16.74
C ARG A 612 57.48 4.30 16.31
N PRO A 613 56.71 5.44 16.19
CA PRO A 613 55.96 6.14 17.27
C PRO A 613 54.42 6.21 17.03
N THR A 614 53.50 6.52 17.96
CA THR A 614 53.28 7.73 18.84
C THR A 614 52.88 8.95 17.96
N GLU A 615 51.79 9.73 18.16
CA GLU A 615 51.11 10.21 19.38
C GLU A 615 49.57 10.39 19.29
N ARG A 616 48.94 10.76 20.42
CA ARG A 616 47.59 11.34 20.59
C ARG A 616 47.65 12.28 21.80
N PRO A 617 47.01 13.47 21.81
CA PRO A 617 45.60 13.60 22.24
C PRO A 617 44.75 14.34 21.14
N THR A 618 43.80 15.27 21.30
CA THR A 618 43.22 16.03 22.43
C THR A 618 41.72 16.34 22.20
N THR A 619 41.26 17.60 22.29
CA THR A 619 39.85 17.98 22.52
C THR A 619 39.27 19.00 21.53
N ARG A 620 37.96 18.86 21.31
CA ARG A 620 36.89 19.84 20.96
C ARG A 620 37.19 21.34 21.26
N PRO A 621 36.45 22.31 20.66
CA PRO A 621 36.38 22.73 19.24
C PRO A 621 36.70 24.24 19.07
N SER A 622 36.68 24.78 17.84
CA SER A 622 36.70 26.25 17.60
C SER A 622 35.69 26.72 16.55
N GLN A 623 35.38 28.02 16.58
CA GLN A 623 34.28 28.69 15.85
C GLN A 623 34.60 28.94 14.36
N ALA A 624 33.55 29.21 13.57
CA ALA A 624 33.61 29.93 12.29
C ALA A 624 33.35 31.45 12.54
N PRO A 625 33.29 32.37 11.55
CA PRO A 625 33.44 32.21 10.09
C PRO A 625 34.34 33.29 9.42
N SER A 626 34.45 33.25 8.08
CA SER A 626 34.66 34.44 7.24
C SER A 626 34.02 34.27 5.86
N ARG A 627 33.90 35.36 5.08
CA ARG A 627 33.29 35.40 3.73
C ARG A 627 34.27 35.96 2.69
N ARG A 628 33.97 35.62 1.42
CA ARG A 628 34.31 36.24 0.11
C ARG A 628 34.73 37.73 0.11
N PRO A 629 35.35 38.28 -0.98
CA PRO A 629 35.71 37.65 -2.28
C PRO A 629 37.11 38.02 -2.86
N SER A 630 37.45 37.45 -4.01
CA SER A 630 38.26 38.10 -5.07
C SER A 630 37.85 37.56 -6.46
N ALA A 631 38.15 38.26 -7.55
CA ALA A 631 37.74 37.87 -8.91
C ALA A 631 38.67 38.46 -9.99
N GLU A 632 38.91 37.66 -11.04
CA GLU A 632 39.22 38.07 -12.44
C GLU A 632 40.48 38.95 -12.70
N PRO A 633 40.85 39.24 -13.98
CA PRO A 633 40.44 38.66 -15.26
C PRO A 633 41.62 38.16 -16.15
N THR A 634 41.31 37.49 -17.27
CA THR A 634 42.05 37.68 -18.55
C THR A 634 41.08 37.68 -19.72
N THR A 635 41.36 38.50 -20.75
CA THR A 635 40.49 38.71 -21.92
C THR A 635 41.31 38.90 -23.20
N ARG A 636 40.77 38.50 -24.37
CA ARG A 636 40.72 39.30 -25.62
C ARG A 636 39.97 38.58 -26.78
N PRO A 637 39.55 39.28 -27.85
CA PRO A 637 38.34 38.92 -28.62
C PRO A 637 38.50 38.97 -30.16
N THR A 638 37.37 38.87 -30.89
CA THR A 638 37.14 39.52 -32.19
C THR A 638 35.65 39.87 -32.42
N ASN A 639 35.37 40.75 -33.39
CA ASN A 639 34.06 41.37 -33.71
C ASN A 639 33.24 40.51 -34.73
N GLY A 640 32.00 40.80 -35.16
CA GLY A 640 31.12 41.99 -35.01
C GLY A 640 29.66 41.72 -35.52
N PRO A 641 28.80 42.75 -35.72
CA PRO A 641 27.33 42.61 -35.77
C PRO A 641 26.63 42.82 -37.14
N SER A 642 25.32 42.52 -37.22
CA SER A 642 24.36 43.04 -38.23
C SER A 642 22.89 42.90 -37.76
N ALA A 643 21.93 43.65 -38.33
CA ALA A 643 20.52 43.69 -37.86
C ALA A 643 19.46 44.16 -38.90
N VAL A 644 18.33 43.43 -38.99
CA VAL A 644 16.94 43.90 -39.30
C VAL A 644 16.68 44.42 -40.75
N PRO A 645 15.45 44.38 -41.36
CA PRO A 645 14.12 43.79 -41.02
C PRO A 645 13.77 42.56 -41.95
N SER A 646 12.57 42.16 -42.43
CA SER A 646 11.13 42.57 -42.35
C SER A 646 10.13 41.44 -42.76
N LYS A 647 8.81 41.72 -42.60
CA LYS A 647 7.59 41.12 -43.23
C LYS A 647 7.01 39.77 -42.76
N GLN A 648 5.67 39.72 -42.79
CA GLN A 648 4.69 38.67 -42.42
C GLN A 648 3.71 38.45 -43.63
N PRO A 649 2.66 37.58 -43.66
CA PRO A 649 1.71 37.22 -42.58
C PRO A 649 1.15 35.75 -42.59
N SER A 650 0.01 35.54 -41.88
CA SER A 650 -0.87 34.35 -41.82
C SER A 650 -0.43 33.21 -40.85
N ALA A 651 -1.31 32.45 -40.17
CA ALA A 651 -2.79 32.45 -40.06
C ALA A 651 -3.29 32.10 -38.63
N LYS A 652 -4.61 32.14 -38.38
CA LYS A 652 -5.28 32.05 -37.06
C LYS A 652 -5.40 30.62 -36.48
N PRO A 653 -5.43 30.44 -35.14
CA PRO A 653 -5.98 29.26 -34.47
C PRO A 653 -7.50 29.39 -34.21
N THR A 654 -8.22 28.26 -34.13
CA THR A 654 -9.67 28.20 -33.85
C THR A 654 -9.99 27.51 -32.52
N ARG A 655 -10.96 28.05 -31.77
CA ARG A 655 -11.58 27.48 -30.55
C ARG A 655 -13.10 27.56 -30.68
N ILE A 656 -13.81 26.51 -30.31
CA ILE A 656 -15.21 26.54 -29.82
C ILE A 656 -15.39 25.44 -28.74
N PRO A 657 -16.47 25.39 -27.93
CA PRO A 657 -16.31 25.67 -26.50
C PRO A 657 -16.81 24.54 -25.56
N THR A 658 -16.77 24.80 -24.26
CA THR A 658 -17.47 24.00 -23.23
C THR A 658 -18.37 24.92 -22.40
N LEU A 659 -19.52 24.40 -21.97
CA LEU A 659 -20.60 25.18 -21.34
C LEU A 659 -20.32 25.51 -19.86
N ALA A 660 -20.93 26.60 -19.38
CA ALA A 660 -20.84 27.06 -17.99
C ALA A 660 -21.99 26.51 -17.11
N PRO A 661 -21.78 26.40 -15.78
CA PRO A 661 -22.86 26.36 -14.79
C PRO A 661 -23.11 27.75 -14.15
N SER A 662 -24.35 27.95 -13.72
CA SER A 662 -24.87 29.18 -13.10
C SER A 662 -24.20 29.55 -11.77
N GLN A 663 -24.10 30.85 -11.47
CA GLN A 663 -23.97 31.36 -10.10
C GLN A 663 -25.36 31.62 -9.51
N VAL A 664 -25.54 31.29 -8.23
CA VAL A 664 -26.71 31.66 -7.42
C VAL A 664 -26.19 32.45 -6.21
N PRO A 665 -26.74 33.63 -5.88
CA PRO A 665 -26.18 34.51 -4.86
C PRO A 665 -26.48 34.02 -3.43
N THR A 666 -25.47 34.11 -2.56
CA THR A 666 -25.61 33.83 -1.13
C THR A 666 -26.11 35.07 -0.39
N THR A 667 -27.28 35.00 0.25
CA THR A 667 -27.79 36.05 1.15
C THR A 667 -27.56 35.67 2.63
N PRO A 668 -27.17 36.61 3.50
CA PRO A 668 -27.07 36.36 4.94
C PRO A 668 -28.39 36.70 5.65
N PHE A 669 -28.91 35.77 6.45
CA PHE A 669 -29.94 36.04 7.46
C PHE A 669 -29.61 35.30 8.76
N PRO A 670 -29.74 35.96 9.93
CA PRO A 670 -29.49 35.34 11.23
C PRO A 670 -30.74 34.63 11.77
N SER A 671 -30.54 33.68 12.69
CA SER A 671 -31.59 33.26 13.63
C SER A 671 -31.00 32.92 15.00
N VAL A 672 -31.68 33.38 16.05
CA VAL A 672 -31.35 33.14 17.46
C VAL A 672 -32.66 32.96 18.22
N SER A 673 -32.63 32.20 19.32
CA SER A 673 -33.70 31.96 20.32
C SER A 673 -34.49 30.66 20.13
N PRO A 674 -35.01 30.06 21.23
CA PRO A 674 -34.29 29.89 22.50
C PRO A 674 -34.44 28.45 23.05
N THR A 675 -33.37 27.89 23.62
CA THR A 675 -33.45 26.58 24.30
C THR A 675 -33.94 26.78 25.74
N THR A 676 -35.13 26.25 26.06
CA THR A 676 -35.65 26.23 27.44
C THR A 676 -34.80 25.30 28.31
N GLY A 677 -34.39 25.79 29.49
CA GLY A 677 -33.53 25.04 30.40
C GLY A 677 -34.29 24.15 31.37
N ILE A 678 -33.73 22.97 31.65
CA ILE A 678 -34.02 22.19 32.87
C ILE A 678 -32.67 21.91 33.54
N PRO A 679 -32.43 22.37 34.79
CA PRO A 679 -31.14 22.22 35.45
C PRO A 679 -30.93 20.79 35.97
N SER A 680 -29.68 20.31 35.90
CA SER A 680 -29.22 19.09 36.57
C SER A 680 -28.20 19.44 37.64
N THR A 681 -28.41 18.97 38.86
CA THR A 681 -27.72 19.44 40.07
C THR A 681 -26.66 18.46 40.57
N SER A 682 -25.37 18.76 40.34
CA SER A 682 -24.25 18.57 41.30
C SER A 682 -22.90 18.92 40.66
N PRO A 683 -21.89 19.38 41.44
CA PRO A 683 -20.68 19.99 40.90
C PRO A 683 -19.57 18.98 40.54
N SER A 684 -18.72 19.38 39.59
CA SER A 684 -17.40 18.79 39.37
C SER A 684 -16.33 19.77 39.87
N ALA A 685 -15.44 19.31 40.76
CA ALA A 685 -14.40 20.14 41.37
C ALA A 685 -13.01 19.55 41.10
N ALA A 686 -12.19 20.26 40.32
CA ALA A 686 -10.76 20.02 40.17
C ALA A 686 -10.06 21.37 39.93
N PRO A 687 -8.97 21.70 40.65
CA PRO A 687 -8.40 23.05 40.65
C PRO A 687 -7.52 23.32 39.42
N SER A 688 -7.53 24.57 38.95
CA SER A 688 -6.57 25.09 37.99
C SER A 688 -5.25 25.45 38.67
N PHE A 689 -4.12 24.93 38.17
CA PHE A 689 -2.79 25.45 38.49
C PHE A 689 -2.00 25.68 37.19
N ALA A 690 -1.67 26.95 36.94
CA ALA A 690 -0.79 27.36 35.86
C ALA A 690 0.46 28.03 36.48
N PRO A 691 1.69 27.54 36.19
CA PRO A 691 2.92 28.17 36.66
C PRO A 691 3.48 29.13 35.60
N THR A 692 3.19 30.43 35.75
CA THR A 692 4.00 31.51 35.16
C THR A 692 5.33 31.62 35.92
N PHE A 693 6.45 31.93 35.26
CA PHE A 693 7.59 32.73 35.80
C PHE A 693 8.68 32.98 34.71
N PRO A 694 9.64 33.91 34.89
CA PRO A 694 10.14 34.73 33.77
C PRO A 694 11.66 34.64 33.50
N THR A 695 12.10 35.30 32.43
CA THR A 695 13.51 35.53 32.06
C THR A 695 14.01 36.91 32.49
N PRO A 696 15.23 37.02 33.05
CA PRO A 696 16.01 38.26 33.07
C PRO A 696 17.33 38.14 32.28
N ILE A 697 17.71 39.21 31.54
CA ILE A 697 19.04 39.40 30.92
C ILE A 697 19.46 40.87 31.13
N PRO A 698 20.66 41.17 31.67
CA PRO A 698 21.25 42.51 31.66
C PRO A 698 22.04 42.80 30.37
N THR A 699 22.12 44.08 30.00
CA THR A 699 22.59 44.57 28.68
C THR A 699 23.97 45.23 28.69
N LYS A 700 24.62 45.31 27.52
CA LYS A 700 25.39 46.48 27.06
C LYS A 700 25.24 46.69 25.54
N GLN A 701 25.32 47.97 25.12
CA GLN A 701 25.19 48.54 23.77
C GLN A 701 26.04 49.84 23.74
N PRO A 702 26.06 50.72 22.70
CA PRO A 702 25.41 50.67 21.36
C PRO A 702 26.27 49.83 20.37
N THR A 703 26.29 49.93 19.03
CA THR A 703 25.72 50.80 17.95
C THR A 703 25.52 49.88 16.70
N ASP A 704 24.94 50.22 15.54
CA ASP A 704 24.40 51.47 14.97
C ASP A 704 23.23 51.16 13.98
N GLY A 705 22.71 52.18 13.27
CA GLY A 705 21.68 52.07 12.22
C GLY A 705 22.21 51.98 10.77
N PRO A 706 21.35 52.17 9.72
CA PRO A 706 19.94 52.58 9.76
C PRO A 706 18.93 51.53 9.20
N THR A 707 17.64 51.86 9.32
CA THR A 707 16.47 51.04 8.96
C THR A 707 15.86 51.35 7.58
N ALA A 708 15.26 50.35 6.93
CA ALA A 708 14.10 50.55 6.04
C ALA A 708 13.30 49.25 5.82
N GLN A 709 11.96 49.30 6.01
CA GLN A 709 11.02 48.27 5.56
C GLN A 709 9.63 48.91 5.35
N PRO A 710 8.98 48.76 4.19
CA PRO A 710 7.59 49.17 3.99
C PRO A 710 6.64 47.98 3.80
N SER A 711 5.56 47.95 4.58
CA SER A 711 4.32 47.22 4.28
C SER A 711 3.32 48.15 3.59
N TRP A 712 2.55 47.68 2.61
CA TRP A 712 1.25 48.30 2.26
C TRP A 712 0.26 47.32 1.64
N THR A 713 -1.02 47.48 2.02
CA THR A 713 -2.21 46.92 1.37
C THR A 713 -2.97 48.05 0.65
N PRO A 714 -3.54 47.82 -0.56
CA PRO A 714 -4.46 48.76 -1.20
C PRO A 714 -5.92 48.26 -1.20
N THR A 715 -6.87 49.20 -1.20
CA THR A 715 -8.32 48.95 -1.33
C THR A 715 -8.98 50.09 -2.13
N GLU A 716 -10.16 49.81 -2.69
CA GLU A 716 -11.14 50.75 -3.28
C GLU A 716 -10.89 51.29 -4.70
N SER A 717 -11.92 51.95 -5.24
CA SER A 717 -12.23 52.13 -6.68
C SER A 717 -12.73 53.55 -6.98
N PRO A 718 -12.92 53.89 -8.27
CA PRO A 718 -14.03 54.78 -8.64
C PRO A 718 -14.86 54.25 -9.84
N SER A 719 -15.95 54.96 -10.17
CA SER A 719 -16.99 54.55 -11.14
C SER A 719 -17.49 55.71 -12.01
N ALA A 720 -17.91 55.46 -13.26
CA ALA A 720 -18.95 56.22 -13.98
C ALA A 720 -19.32 55.60 -15.36
N TYR A 721 -20.54 55.89 -15.84
CA TYR A 721 -21.02 55.68 -17.22
C TYR A 721 -21.27 57.05 -17.89
N PRO A 722 -21.38 57.13 -19.24
CA PRO A 722 -22.70 57.24 -19.87
C PRO A 722 -22.85 56.36 -21.15
N SER A 723 -23.93 56.54 -21.92
CA SER A 723 -24.36 55.67 -23.03
C SER A 723 -24.77 56.42 -24.31
N SER A 724 -24.84 55.70 -25.45
CA SER A 724 -25.73 56.02 -26.59
C SER A 724 -25.88 54.86 -27.58
N THR A 725 -27.02 54.85 -28.29
CA THR A 725 -27.42 54.02 -29.45
C THR A 725 -28.32 54.91 -30.35
N PRO A 726 -28.83 54.50 -31.55
CA PRO A 726 -28.57 53.33 -32.41
C PRO A 726 -28.20 53.75 -33.87
N THR A 727 -28.40 52.89 -34.90
CA THR A 727 -29.30 53.14 -36.09
C THR A 727 -28.96 52.30 -37.35
N GLU A 728 -29.97 51.55 -37.85
CA GLU A 728 -30.26 51.03 -39.23
C GLU A 728 -29.31 50.12 -40.07
N GLY A 729 -29.90 49.58 -41.17
CA GLY A 729 -29.33 48.65 -42.19
C GLY A 729 -29.24 49.30 -43.59
N PRO A 730 -29.66 48.68 -44.73
CA PRO A 730 -30.44 47.43 -44.91
C PRO A 730 -29.99 46.44 -46.03
N THR A 731 -30.70 45.30 -46.12
CA THR A 731 -31.03 44.42 -47.29
C THR A 731 -30.13 44.24 -48.53
N ALA A 732 -29.87 42.96 -48.90
CA ALA A 732 -30.08 42.42 -50.27
C ALA A 732 -30.19 40.86 -50.31
N ARG A 733 -30.85 40.32 -51.35
CA ARG A 733 -30.97 38.88 -51.77
C ARG A 733 -30.39 38.75 -53.22
N PRO A 734 -30.41 37.63 -54.00
CA PRO A 734 -31.11 36.32 -53.87
C PRO A 734 -30.14 35.09 -53.91
N SER A 735 -30.59 33.84 -53.66
CA SER A 735 -30.87 32.70 -54.60
C SER A 735 -29.73 32.30 -55.60
N GLU A 736 -29.55 31.05 -56.07
CA GLU A 736 -30.41 29.83 -56.03
C GLU A 736 -29.58 28.50 -56.08
N SER A 737 -30.24 27.35 -56.28
CA SER A 737 -29.66 25.98 -56.50
C SER A 737 -29.94 25.53 -57.97
N PRO A 738 -29.72 24.28 -58.49
CA PRO A 738 -29.33 23.01 -57.84
C PRO A 738 -28.43 22.01 -58.67
N THR A 739 -28.40 20.75 -58.20
CA THR A 739 -28.22 19.46 -58.95
C THR A 739 -26.84 18.94 -59.40
N SER A 740 -26.79 17.60 -59.54
CA SER A 740 -25.69 16.74 -59.99
C SER A 740 -26.16 15.82 -61.13
N PRO A 741 -25.26 15.10 -61.84
CA PRO A 741 -25.44 13.63 -61.89
C PRO A 741 -24.13 12.81 -61.97
N THR A 742 -24.26 11.50 -62.26
CA THR A 742 -23.25 10.44 -62.21
C THR A 742 -22.82 9.93 -63.61
N LYS A 743 -21.62 9.32 -63.76
CA LYS A 743 -21.43 7.87 -64.06
C LYS A 743 -19.98 7.42 -64.31
N ARG A 744 -19.83 6.10 -64.48
CA ARG A 744 -18.63 5.28 -64.75
C ARG A 744 -18.34 5.22 -66.27
N PRO A 745 -17.13 4.79 -66.70
CA PRO A 745 -17.06 3.46 -67.31
C PRO A 745 -15.80 2.66 -66.89
N SER A 746 -15.60 1.48 -67.48
CA SER A 746 -14.48 0.57 -67.19
C SER A 746 -14.15 -0.30 -68.39
N GLU A 747 -12.86 -0.48 -68.71
CA GLU A 747 -12.42 -1.59 -69.56
C GLU A 747 -10.90 -1.86 -69.47
N SER A 748 -10.46 -2.94 -70.09
CA SER A 748 -9.08 -3.43 -70.22
C SER A 748 -9.07 -4.42 -71.40
N PRO A 749 -7.98 -4.62 -72.18
CA PRO A 749 -6.96 -5.60 -71.76
C PRO A 749 -5.55 -5.47 -72.40
N THR A 750 -4.72 -6.49 -72.13
CA THR A 750 -3.52 -6.97 -72.88
C THR A 750 -2.18 -6.21 -72.84
N GLY A 751 -1.09 -6.99 -72.85
CA GLY A 751 0.32 -6.56 -72.86
C GLY A 751 1.21 -7.54 -72.09
N ARG A 752 2.07 -8.33 -72.78
CA ARG A 752 2.97 -9.34 -72.16
C ARG A 752 4.44 -8.85 -72.09
N PRO A 753 5.29 -9.40 -71.20
CA PRO A 753 6.62 -8.87 -70.93
C PRO A 753 7.77 -9.61 -71.64
N THR A 754 8.92 -8.94 -71.75
CA THR A 754 10.25 -9.52 -72.01
C THR A 754 11.29 -8.85 -71.09
N GLY A 755 12.46 -9.49 -70.90
CA GLY A 755 13.57 -8.91 -70.12
C GLY A 755 14.07 -9.76 -68.94
N ARG A 756 15.11 -10.56 -69.19
CA ARG A 756 15.98 -11.20 -68.19
C ARG A 756 17.43 -10.96 -68.65
N PRO A 757 18.44 -10.91 -67.75
CA PRO A 757 19.07 -12.18 -67.36
C PRO A 757 19.64 -12.25 -65.92
N THR A 758 20.33 -13.37 -65.67
CA THR A 758 21.30 -13.77 -64.62
C THR A 758 21.89 -12.68 -63.70
N TRP A 759 22.18 -12.97 -62.41
CA TRP A 759 23.31 -13.84 -61.98
C TRP A 759 23.11 -14.61 -60.66
N ARG A 760 24.03 -15.56 -60.40
CA ARG A 760 24.20 -16.37 -59.17
C ARG A 760 25.70 -16.68 -59.02
N PRO A 761 26.27 -16.88 -57.81
CA PRO A 761 26.11 -18.21 -57.18
C PRO A 761 26.08 -18.24 -55.63
N THR A 762 25.91 -19.48 -55.16
CA THR A 762 25.80 -20.02 -53.79
C THR A 762 26.85 -19.63 -52.74
N ARG A 763 26.45 -19.71 -51.45
CA ARG A 763 26.99 -20.75 -50.51
C ARG A 763 26.04 -21.01 -49.32
N ARG A 764 26.27 -22.13 -48.62
CA ARG A 764 25.50 -22.68 -47.47
C ARG A 764 26.41 -22.65 -46.21
N PRO A 765 25.88 -22.77 -44.97
CA PRO A 765 26.00 -24.06 -44.30
C PRO A 765 24.80 -24.44 -43.39
N THR A 766 25.00 -25.44 -42.52
CA THR A 766 24.00 -26.42 -42.04
C THR A 766 23.49 -26.24 -40.61
N ARG A 767 22.37 -26.91 -40.31
CA ARG A 767 21.90 -27.22 -38.94
C ARG A 767 22.92 -28.09 -38.18
N ARG A 768 22.95 -28.01 -36.85
CA ARG A 768 23.41 -29.08 -35.96
C ARG A 768 22.36 -29.41 -34.90
N ARG A 769 21.98 -30.70 -34.80
CA ARG A 769 21.47 -31.31 -33.56
C ARG A 769 22.67 -31.68 -32.68
N LYS A 770 22.49 -31.70 -31.37
CA LYS A 770 23.10 -32.71 -30.49
C LYS A 770 22.06 -33.18 -29.47
N LYS A 771 22.36 -34.32 -28.84
CA LYS A 771 21.58 -34.97 -27.79
C LYS A 771 21.62 -34.14 -26.50
#